data_AF-A0AA38TW86-F1
#
_entry.id   AF-A0AA38TW86-F1
#
_cell.length_a   1.000
_cell.length_b   1.000
_cell.length_c   1.000
_cell.angle_alpha   90.00
_cell.angle_beta   90.00
_cell.angle_gamma   90.00
#
_symmetry.space_group_name_H-M   'P 1'
#
loop_
_entity.id
_entity.type
_entity.pdbx_description
1 polymer ?
#
loop_
_entity_poly.entity_id
_entity_poly.type
_entity_poly.pdbx_seq_one_letter_code
_entity_poly.pdbx_strand_id
1 'polypeptide(L)'
;MGGVTSSMAAKLAFFPPNPPFYKLLTEKSSGLLLLDRFPHRENVDVLKLPTRRGNKIVAVYVRYPMATRTVLYSHGNAADIGQMYELFIDLSIHLKVNLMGYDYSGYGQSSGKPSEHNTYADIEAAYKCLEESYNTKQEDIILYGQSVGSGPTVNLAARLPRLRAVVLHSPILSGLRVMYPVKHTYWFDIYKNVDKIQFVKCPVLVIHGTSDEVVDCSHGKQLWELCQEKYEPLWIKGGKHCNLELYPEYIKHLKKFISTIEKPPSLRRGINSRKSVDQSSTTANHHHHHHSSRRKSTDCFEAPRKSTSRKEILDDINELHAFKFDQKEDKIGKLRIPYEHMERSRRSVEYHEKPRISTDTTMAERPRRSVDCIDRDLGLPKGDNIRKGREAVDGIPVIVHRAEEDEVAIKAIKHAMRALRKRHLAEEGAHAPAFTAISKPIASQDMVWKDKAKTLESELQQCYKTQTRLSEQLVVEVAESRASKALVQEKEALIPTLENKISEARDECSRLTALLEEKTKALELLIDENNKLKAQYEDMKARANNAEAENKTLLDRWNLQKSKDSERFDEVNALYEDLLGKIKACGLELLARQQIDGVVRRSEEGAEYYVESIIPKTCKHRIVAHEGGCASIIFDNGSGKLISGGQDQTVKIWDANTGLLTRTYHGCLGSVLDLAITDDNRSVIAASSSNNLYVWDANSGRVRHTLTGHVDKVCAVDVSRGSSRHVVSSSYDRTIKLWDLNKGYCVNTIIFPSNCNALSFSVDGETVFSGHVDGHLRLWDVQKGKLLSEIAAHSLAITSICLSRNGNRILTSGRDNLHNLFDVRRFEVCGRLSASGNRVSSNWSRSCISPDDNYVAAGSADGCVHVWSISEANVVSMLKEHTASVLCCAWSGLGKTLATSDRNGIICLWSH
;
A
#
# COMPACT_ATOMS: atom_id res chain seq x y z
N MET A 1 -1.96 -10.43 -30.47
CA MET A 1 -2.54 -9.20 -29.86
C MET A 1 -1.61 -8.46 -28.88
N GLY A 2 -0.81 -9.11 -28.03
CA GLY A 2 -0.14 -8.44 -26.89
C GLY A 2 0.83 -7.28 -27.13
N GLY A 3 1.36 -7.10 -28.36
CA GLY A 3 2.22 -5.96 -28.69
C GLY A 3 1.51 -4.61 -28.74
N VAL A 4 0.19 -4.59 -28.96
CA VAL A 4 -0.59 -3.34 -29.09
C VAL A 4 -1.01 -2.81 -27.72
N THR A 5 -1.52 -3.69 -26.84
CA THR A 5 -1.96 -3.33 -25.48
C THR A 5 -0.80 -2.87 -24.59
N SER A 6 0.35 -3.56 -24.65
CA SER A 6 1.56 -3.16 -23.93
C SER A 6 2.13 -1.80 -24.39
N SER A 7 1.94 -1.42 -25.66
CA SER A 7 2.31 -0.10 -26.17
C SER A 7 1.41 1.03 -25.62
N MET A 8 0.12 0.77 -25.41
CA MET A 8 -0.79 1.73 -24.76
C MET A 8 -0.48 1.86 -23.27
N ALA A 9 -0.31 0.75 -22.55
CA ALA A 9 0.04 0.76 -21.14
C ALA A 9 1.42 1.44 -20.89
N ALA A 10 2.40 1.25 -21.79
CA ALA A 10 3.68 1.95 -21.71
C ALA A 10 3.53 3.49 -21.80
N LYS A 11 2.68 4.01 -22.70
CA LYS A 11 2.41 5.46 -22.79
C LYS A 11 1.78 6.07 -21.54
N LEU A 12 1.12 5.25 -20.71
CA LEU A 12 0.53 5.66 -19.43
C LEU A 12 1.48 5.41 -18.25
N ALA A 13 2.53 4.61 -18.43
CA ALA A 13 3.48 4.22 -17.39
C ALA A 13 4.80 5.01 -17.44
N PHE A 14 5.09 5.76 -18.51
CA PHE A 14 6.36 6.48 -18.70
C PHE A 14 6.15 7.97 -18.97
N PHE A 15 6.65 8.82 -18.08
CA PHE A 15 6.53 10.29 -18.14
C PHE A 15 7.91 10.97 -18.07
N PRO A 16 8.72 10.94 -19.15
CA PRO A 16 9.99 11.66 -19.19
C PRO A 16 9.80 13.18 -19.04
N PRO A 17 10.71 13.88 -18.34
CA PRO A 17 10.65 15.34 -18.21
C PRO A 17 10.78 16.01 -19.58
N ASN A 18 9.91 16.98 -19.84
CA ASN A 18 9.86 17.73 -21.11
C ASN A 18 9.70 19.24 -20.82
N PRO A 19 10.66 20.10 -21.21
CA PRO A 19 11.94 19.77 -21.84
C PRO A 19 12.87 18.96 -20.92
N PRO A 20 13.83 18.18 -21.48
CA PRO A 20 14.84 17.48 -20.69
C PRO A 20 15.73 18.46 -19.93
N PHE A 21 16.20 18.08 -18.74
CA PHE A 21 16.94 18.98 -17.86
C PHE A 21 18.37 19.25 -18.32
N TYR A 22 18.91 18.41 -19.21
CA TYR A 22 20.25 18.52 -19.74
C TYR A 22 20.29 18.40 -21.27
N LYS A 23 21.37 18.91 -21.86
CA LYS A 23 21.78 18.64 -23.25
C LYS A 23 23.16 17.98 -23.22
N LEU A 24 23.42 17.14 -24.22
CA LEU A 24 24.77 16.61 -24.46
C LEU A 24 25.54 17.61 -25.32
N LEU A 25 26.71 18.02 -24.83
CA LEU A 25 27.74 18.69 -25.61
C LEU A 25 28.83 17.67 -25.93
N THR A 26 29.40 17.74 -27.12
CA THR A 26 30.68 17.08 -27.43
C THR A 26 31.77 18.14 -27.41
N GLU A 27 32.76 17.97 -26.54
CA GLU A 27 33.87 18.89 -26.46
C GLU A 27 34.78 18.73 -27.69
N LYS A 28 35.03 19.84 -28.41
CA LYS A 28 35.70 19.83 -29.72
C LYS A 28 37.19 19.46 -29.67
N SER A 29 37.82 19.54 -28.51
CA SER A 29 39.25 19.27 -28.28
C SER A 29 39.51 17.83 -27.83
N SER A 30 38.65 17.28 -26.97
CA SER A 30 38.83 15.96 -26.33
C SER A 30 37.95 14.86 -26.93
N GLY A 31 36.87 15.21 -27.62
CA GLY A 31 35.83 14.28 -28.05
C GLY A 31 34.92 13.78 -26.93
N LEU A 32 35.12 14.23 -25.68
CA LEU A 32 34.33 13.82 -24.52
C LEU A 32 32.88 14.33 -24.63
N LEU A 33 31.95 13.56 -24.08
CA LEU A 33 30.58 14.00 -23.86
C LEU A 33 30.48 14.70 -22.51
N LEU A 34 29.78 15.84 -22.48
CA LEU A 34 29.55 16.67 -21.31
C LEU A 34 28.05 17.01 -21.18
N LEU A 35 27.62 17.35 -19.97
CA LEU A 35 26.25 17.79 -19.69
C LEU A 35 26.22 19.32 -19.59
N ASP A 36 25.46 19.97 -20.47
CA ASP A 36 25.35 21.44 -20.68
C ASP A 36 25.17 22.30 -19.41
N ARG A 37 24.64 21.72 -18.32
CA ARG A 37 24.37 22.43 -17.05
C ARG A 37 25.29 22.07 -15.88
N PHE A 38 26.23 21.13 -16.05
CA PHE A 38 27.05 20.62 -14.96
C PHE A 38 28.55 20.83 -15.23
N PRO A 39 29.35 21.22 -14.22
CA PRO A 39 30.79 21.37 -14.40
C PRO A 39 31.43 20.01 -14.71
N HIS A 40 32.40 19.98 -15.62
CA HIS A 40 33.19 18.78 -15.89
C HIS A 40 33.92 18.32 -14.62
N ARG A 41 33.99 17.00 -14.42
CA ARG A 41 34.70 16.34 -13.31
C ARG A 41 35.45 15.14 -13.85
N GLU A 42 36.75 15.05 -13.57
CA GLU A 42 37.61 13.94 -14.02
C GLU A 42 37.14 12.56 -13.54
N ASN A 43 36.41 12.49 -12.42
CA ASN A 43 35.87 11.25 -11.88
C ASN A 43 34.47 10.87 -12.44
N VAL A 44 33.94 11.59 -13.44
CA VAL A 44 32.61 11.35 -14.00
C VAL A 44 32.68 11.22 -15.53
N ASP A 45 32.44 10.02 -16.05
CA ASP A 45 32.32 9.78 -17.50
C ASP A 45 30.85 9.91 -17.96
N VAL A 46 30.61 10.59 -19.09
CA VAL A 46 29.30 10.61 -19.75
C VAL A 46 29.38 9.77 -21.03
N LEU A 47 28.45 8.85 -21.21
CA LEU A 47 28.47 7.83 -22.26
C LEU A 47 27.17 7.82 -23.07
N LYS A 48 27.26 7.37 -24.33
CA LYS A 48 26.09 7.17 -25.20
C LYS A 48 26.08 5.73 -25.75
N LEU A 49 25.35 4.85 -25.05
CA LEU A 49 25.41 3.40 -25.24
C LEU A 49 24.37 2.92 -26.28
N PRO A 50 24.76 2.10 -27.28
CA PRO A 50 23.81 1.46 -28.18
C PRO A 50 23.10 0.30 -27.47
N THR A 51 21.78 0.17 -27.66
CA THR A 51 21.01 -0.96 -27.10
C THR A 51 20.68 -1.99 -28.18
N ARG A 52 20.43 -3.25 -27.77
CA ARG A 52 20.06 -4.36 -28.68
C ARG A 52 18.79 -4.13 -29.53
N ARG A 53 18.07 -3.02 -29.31
CA ARG A 53 16.88 -2.62 -30.09
C ARG A 53 17.12 -1.43 -31.01
N GLY A 54 18.38 -1.00 -31.20
CA GLY A 54 18.77 0.09 -32.10
C GLY A 54 18.64 1.50 -31.52
N ASN A 55 18.25 1.64 -30.25
CA ASN A 55 18.25 2.93 -29.56
C ASN A 55 19.66 3.28 -29.05
N LYS A 56 19.90 4.56 -28.76
CA LYS A 56 21.10 5.06 -28.09
C LYS A 56 20.69 5.75 -26.79
N ILE A 57 20.96 5.11 -25.65
CA ILE A 57 20.72 5.68 -24.33
C ILE A 57 21.90 6.52 -23.85
N VAL A 58 21.67 7.44 -22.92
CA VAL A 58 22.72 8.19 -22.21
C VAL A 58 22.97 7.52 -20.87
N ALA A 59 24.24 7.50 -20.44
CA ALA A 59 24.64 7.01 -19.13
C ALA A 59 25.72 7.91 -18.51
N VAL A 60 25.82 7.88 -17.18
CA VAL A 60 26.81 8.59 -16.38
C VAL A 60 27.45 7.62 -15.40
N TYR A 61 28.77 7.52 -15.45
CA TYR A 61 29.57 6.69 -14.55
C TYR A 61 30.36 7.57 -13.57
N VAL A 62 30.04 7.50 -12.30
CA VAL A 62 30.74 8.19 -11.21
C VAL A 62 31.75 7.22 -10.58
N ARG A 63 33.04 7.53 -10.73
CA ARG A 63 34.15 6.82 -10.09
C ARG A 63 34.35 7.32 -8.66
N TYR A 64 34.47 6.40 -7.72
CA TYR A 64 34.94 6.68 -6.36
C TYR A 64 36.29 5.99 -6.11
N PRO A 65 37.38 6.72 -5.82
CA PRO A 65 38.69 6.12 -5.55
C PRO A 65 38.64 5.08 -4.42
N MET A 66 39.23 3.91 -4.65
CA MET A 66 39.23 2.74 -3.75
C MET A 66 37.88 2.00 -3.58
N ALA A 67 36.85 2.30 -4.38
CA ALA A 67 35.61 1.52 -4.39
C ALA A 67 35.84 0.10 -4.95
N THR A 68 35.38 -0.92 -4.22
CA THR A 68 35.43 -2.35 -4.66
C THR A 68 34.10 -2.89 -5.16
N ARG A 69 33.08 -2.03 -5.27
CA ARG A 69 31.70 -2.35 -5.67
C ARG A 69 31.18 -1.28 -6.62
N THR A 70 30.31 -1.69 -7.53
CA THR A 70 29.63 -0.79 -8.47
C THR A 70 28.12 -0.94 -8.32
N VAL A 71 27.42 0.18 -8.13
CA VAL A 71 25.96 0.25 -8.14
C VAL A 71 25.49 0.59 -9.55
N LEU A 72 24.65 -0.25 -10.14
CA LEU A 72 23.91 0.09 -11.37
C LEU A 72 22.52 0.59 -10.97
N TYR A 73 22.27 1.89 -11.15
CA TYR A 73 21.08 2.60 -10.67
C TYR A 73 20.06 2.79 -11.79
N SER A 74 18.90 2.12 -11.64
CA SER A 74 17.71 2.26 -12.48
C SER A 74 16.72 3.22 -11.82
N HIS A 75 16.56 4.43 -12.38
CA HIS A 75 15.85 5.55 -11.75
C HIS A 75 14.31 5.47 -11.86
N GLY A 76 13.64 6.35 -11.09
CA GLY A 76 12.19 6.49 -11.10
C GLY A 76 11.60 7.16 -12.35
N ASN A 77 10.28 7.10 -12.47
CA ASN A 77 9.53 7.43 -13.69
C ASN A 77 9.64 8.88 -14.19
N ALA A 78 9.74 9.85 -13.28
CA ALA A 78 9.58 11.28 -13.57
C ALA A 78 10.91 12.08 -13.61
N ALA A 79 12.04 11.38 -13.59
CA ALA A 79 13.38 11.97 -13.55
C ALA A 79 14.19 11.62 -14.80
N ASP A 80 15.22 12.42 -15.09
CA ASP A 80 16.30 12.12 -16.04
C ASP A 80 17.67 12.19 -15.33
N ILE A 81 18.74 11.78 -16.01
CA ILE A 81 20.12 11.91 -15.55
C ILE A 81 20.46 13.32 -15.03
N GLY A 82 19.89 14.37 -15.63
CA GLY A 82 20.14 15.75 -15.22
C GLY A 82 19.61 16.04 -13.81
N GLN A 83 18.40 15.58 -13.49
CA GLN A 83 17.85 15.70 -12.14
C GLN A 83 18.59 14.80 -11.12
N MET A 84 19.05 13.62 -11.54
CA MET A 84 19.68 12.64 -10.65
C MET A 84 21.21 12.84 -10.48
N TYR A 85 21.83 13.77 -11.22
CA TYR A 85 23.28 13.93 -11.30
C TYR A 85 23.95 14.19 -9.93
N GLU A 86 23.40 15.12 -9.16
CA GLU A 86 23.94 15.46 -7.82
C GLU A 86 23.74 14.29 -6.84
N LEU A 87 22.57 13.64 -6.87
CA LEU A 87 22.27 12.46 -6.07
C LEU A 87 23.23 11.29 -6.38
N PHE A 88 23.60 11.08 -7.65
CA PHE A 88 24.55 10.03 -8.04
C PHE A 88 25.96 10.28 -7.47
N ILE A 89 26.40 11.55 -7.45
CA ILE A 89 27.66 11.96 -6.82
C ILE A 89 27.60 11.76 -5.31
N ASP A 90 26.53 12.25 -4.66
CA ASP A 90 26.38 12.15 -3.21
C ASP A 90 26.26 10.69 -2.74
N LEU A 91 25.50 9.84 -3.45
CA LEU A 91 25.44 8.41 -3.14
C LEU A 91 26.78 7.72 -3.34
N SER A 92 27.51 8.02 -4.42
CA SER A 92 28.85 7.47 -4.65
C SER A 92 29.80 7.80 -3.51
N ILE A 93 29.82 9.07 -3.05
CA ILE A 93 30.65 9.53 -1.92
C ILE A 93 30.19 8.94 -0.59
N HIS A 94 28.88 8.99 -0.30
CA HIS A 94 28.35 8.53 0.98
C HIS A 94 28.48 7.01 1.16
N LEU A 95 28.31 6.23 0.09
CA LEU A 95 28.36 4.78 0.13
C LEU A 95 29.76 4.21 -0.18
N LYS A 96 30.68 5.02 -0.72
CA LYS A 96 32.04 4.65 -1.17
C LYS A 96 32.03 3.59 -2.29
N VAL A 97 31.15 3.79 -3.26
CA VAL A 97 30.94 2.88 -4.40
C VAL A 97 31.07 3.63 -5.72
N ASN A 98 31.49 2.93 -6.78
CA ASN A 98 31.27 3.44 -8.14
C ASN A 98 29.77 3.38 -8.43
N LEU A 99 29.25 4.33 -9.21
CA LEU A 99 27.81 4.39 -9.52
C LEU A 99 27.59 4.65 -11.01
N MET A 100 26.82 3.78 -11.65
CA MET A 100 26.39 3.88 -13.05
C MET A 100 24.90 4.20 -13.10
N GLY A 101 24.56 5.42 -13.50
CA GLY A 101 23.18 5.82 -13.82
C GLY A 101 22.96 5.83 -15.33
N TYR A 102 21.75 5.50 -15.79
CA TYR A 102 21.41 5.53 -17.22
C TYR A 102 19.96 5.99 -17.43
N ASP A 103 19.74 6.77 -18.49
CA ASP A 103 18.40 7.17 -18.93
C ASP A 103 17.74 6.05 -19.74
N TYR A 104 16.43 5.92 -19.63
CA TYR A 104 15.66 5.02 -20.50
C TYR A 104 15.57 5.51 -21.95
N SER A 105 15.32 4.60 -22.90
CA SER A 105 15.02 4.94 -24.29
C SER A 105 13.89 5.99 -24.39
N GLY A 106 14.20 7.21 -24.84
CA GLY A 106 13.26 8.34 -24.92
C GLY A 106 13.22 9.27 -23.68
N TYR A 107 14.15 9.13 -22.73
CA TYR A 107 14.37 10.07 -21.62
C TYR A 107 15.58 10.97 -21.90
N GLY A 108 15.59 12.20 -21.40
CA GLY A 108 16.74 13.11 -21.50
C GLY A 108 17.17 13.36 -22.94
N GLN A 109 18.38 12.88 -23.29
CA GLN A 109 18.96 12.92 -24.65
C GLN A 109 19.08 11.52 -25.30
N SER A 110 18.35 10.53 -24.76
CA SER A 110 18.28 9.14 -25.22
C SER A 110 17.26 8.97 -26.33
N SER A 111 17.61 8.21 -27.37
CA SER A 111 16.73 8.02 -28.54
C SER A 111 15.66 6.95 -28.31
N GLY A 112 14.65 6.93 -29.18
CA GLY A 112 13.59 5.92 -29.19
C GLY A 112 12.33 6.39 -28.47
N LYS A 113 11.63 5.46 -27.82
CA LYS A 113 10.40 5.69 -27.03
C LYS A 113 10.38 4.73 -25.84
N PRO A 114 9.88 5.13 -24.67
CA PRO A 114 9.91 4.25 -23.51
C PRO A 114 8.89 3.11 -23.65
N SER A 115 9.33 1.90 -23.31
CA SER A 115 8.51 0.68 -23.29
C SER A 115 9.20 -0.41 -22.47
N GLU A 116 8.45 -1.35 -21.90
CA GLU A 116 8.99 -2.44 -21.08
C GLU A 116 10.18 -3.15 -21.75
N HIS A 117 10.01 -3.52 -23.03
CA HIS A 117 11.01 -4.20 -23.85
C HIS A 117 12.22 -3.33 -24.20
N ASN A 118 12.08 -1.99 -24.16
CA ASN A 118 13.22 -1.09 -24.24
C ASN A 118 13.94 -1.00 -22.90
N THR A 119 13.26 -0.79 -21.77
CA THR A 119 13.94 -0.71 -20.46
C THR A 119 14.73 -1.96 -20.09
N TYR A 120 14.26 -3.15 -20.50
CA TYR A 120 15.02 -4.40 -20.40
C TYR A 120 16.25 -4.46 -21.32
N ALA A 121 16.25 -3.75 -22.45
CA ALA A 121 17.42 -3.59 -23.33
C ALA A 121 18.35 -2.45 -22.87
N ASP A 122 17.80 -1.42 -22.22
CA ASP A 122 18.52 -0.25 -21.72
C ASP A 122 19.41 -0.65 -20.52
N ILE A 123 18.84 -1.35 -19.52
CA ILE A 123 19.61 -1.86 -18.37
C ILE A 123 20.67 -2.89 -18.79
N GLU A 124 20.41 -3.69 -19.84
CA GLU A 124 21.37 -4.64 -20.38
C GLU A 124 22.53 -3.94 -21.09
N ALA A 125 22.29 -2.82 -21.78
CA ALA A 125 23.36 -2.01 -22.38
C ALA A 125 24.25 -1.36 -21.31
N ALA A 126 23.64 -0.84 -20.23
CA ALA A 126 24.39 -0.28 -19.10
C ALA A 126 25.19 -1.37 -18.34
N TYR A 127 24.62 -2.56 -18.11
CA TYR A 127 25.33 -3.71 -17.54
C TYR A 127 26.50 -4.15 -18.43
N LYS A 128 26.29 -4.29 -19.74
CA LYS A 128 27.35 -4.64 -20.70
C LYS A 128 28.49 -3.64 -20.70
N CYS A 129 28.21 -2.34 -20.61
CA CYS A 129 29.26 -1.33 -20.48
C CYS A 129 30.10 -1.50 -19.19
N LEU A 130 29.48 -1.88 -18.07
CA LEU A 130 30.24 -2.18 -16.84
C LEU A 130 31.12 -3.43 -16.98
N GLU A 131 30.66 -4.45 -17.68
CA GLU A 131 31.40 -5.71 -17.92
C GLU A 131 32.51 -5.54 -18.98
N GLU A 132 32.21 -4.88 -20.10
CA GLU A 132 33.08 -4.74 -21.28
C GLU A 132 34.04 -3.53 -21.18
N SER A 133 33.57 -2.37 -20.69
CA SER A 133 34.37 -1.13 -20.65
C SER A 133 35.08 -0.90 -19.32
N TYR A 134 34.50 -1.38 -18.20
CA TYR A 134 35.03 -1.18 -16.85
C TYR A 134 35.46 -2.48 -16.15
N ASN A 135 35.41 -3.63 -16.84
CA ASN A 135 35.81 -4.96 -16.33
C ASN A 135 35.20 -5.29 -14.94
N THR A 136 34.01 -4.78 -14.66
CA THR A 136 33.34 -4.96 -13.38
C THR A 136 32.66 -6.33 -13.36
N LYS A 137 33.12 -7.22 -12.46
CA LYS A 137 32.54 -8.55 -12.34
C LYS A 137 31.13 -8.51 -11.75
N GLN A 138 30.32 -9.47 -12.16
CA GLN A 138 29.00 -9.79 -11.57
C GLN A 138 28.98 -9.85 -10.03
N GLU A 139 30.05 -10.37 -9.40
CA GLU A 139 30.18 -10.50 -7.92
C GLU A 139 30.44 -9.18 -7.19
N ASP A 140 30.77 -8.12 -7.93
CA ASP A 140 31.05 -6.77 -7.44
C ASP A 140 29.91 -5.77 -7.77
N ILE A 141 28.92 -6.18 -8.59
CA ILE A 141 27.76 -5.37 -8.99
C ILE A 141 26.61 -5.51 -7.98
N ILE A 142 26.06 -4.37 -7.58
CA ILE A 142 24.80 -4.22 -6.86
C ILE A 142 23.79 -3.61 -7.84
N LEU A 143 22.65 -4.26 -8.07
CA LEU A 143 21.56 -3.64 -8.86
C LEU A 143 20.66 -2.82 -7.93
N TYR A 144 20.35 -1.59 -8.33
CA TYR A 144 19.47 -0.69 -7.60
C TYR A 144 18.29 -0.31 -8.52
N GLY A 145 17.04 -0.47 -8.06
CA GLY A 145 15.85 -0.09 -8.82
C GLY A 145 14.87 0.74 -8.01
N GLN A 146 14.57 1.96 -8.48
CA GLN A 146 13.62 2.89 -7.87
C GLN A 146 12.27 2.88 -8.61
N SER A 147 11.16 2.67 -7.89
CA SER A 147 9.80 2.71 -8.43
C SER A 147 9.67 1.83 -9.70
N VAL A 148 9.32 2.41 -10.84
CA VAL A 148 9.26 1.75 -12.16
C VAL A 148 10.59 1.06 -12.54
N GLY A 149 11.73 1.61 -12.12
CA GLY A 149 13.06 1.03 -12.26
C GLY A 149 13.29 -0.29 -11.49
N SER A 150 12.39 -0.67 -10.56
CA SER A 150 12.42 -2.02 -9.97
C SER A 150 12.15 -3.11 -11.02
N GLY A 151 11.34 -2.81 -12.04
CA GLY A 151 10.99 -3.70 -13.15
C GLY A 151 12.19 -4.25 -13.94
N PRO A 152 13.01 -3.40 -14.58
CA PRO A 152 14.20 -3.84 -15.28
C PRO A 152 15.24 -4.43 -14.31
N THR A 153 15.36 -3.91 -13.09
CA THR A 153 16.27 -4.42 -12.05
C THR A 153 15.98 -5.87 -11.67
N VAL A 154 14.74 -6.21 -11.30
CA VAL A 154 14.37 -7.60 -10.93
C VAL A 154 14.49 -8.53 -12.15
N ASN A 155 14.15 -8.06 -13.35
CA ASN A 155 14.28 -8.83 -14.59
C ASN A 155 15.74 -9.11 -15.00
N LEU A 156 16.69 -8.26 -14.61
CA LEU A 156 18.12 -8.53 -14.77
C LEU A 156 18.64 -9.43 -13.65
N ALA A 157 18.29 -9.14 -12.39
CA ALA A 157 18.70 -9.92 -11.21
C ALA A 157 18.30 -11.41 -11.31
N ALA A 158 17.08 -11.70 -11.77
CA ALA A 158 16.59 -13.08 -11.96
C ALA A 158 17.40 -13.91 -12.98
N ARG A 159 18.20 -13.25 -13.83
CA ARG A 159 19.09 -13.90 -14.82
C ARG A 159 20.56 -13.89 -14.41
N LEU A 160 20.94 -13.21 -13.31
CA LEU A 160 22.32 -13.02 -12.88
C LEU A 160 22.63 -13.80 -11.58
N PRO A 161 23.02 -15.09 -11.66
CA PRO A 161 23.12 -15.97 -10.49
C PRO A 161 24.27 -15.67 -9.51
N ARG A 162 25.22 -14.78 -9.84
CA ARG A 162 26.34 -14.40 -8.95
C ARG A 162 26.33 -12.91 -8.55
N LEU A 163 25.18 -12.25 -8.68
CA LEU A 163 25.04 -10.84 -8.33
C LEU A 163 25.30 -10.61 -6.83
N ARG A 164 25.89 -9.46 -6.45
CA ARG A 164 26.26 -9.21 -5.05
C ARG A 164 25.05 -8.99 -4.13
N ALA A 165 24.07 -8.23 -4.62
CA ALA A 165 22.86 -7.82 -3.91
C ALA A 165 21.89 -7.09 -4.86
N VAL A 166 20.63 -6.96 -4.44
CA VAL A 166 19.64 -6.06 -5.04
C VAL A 166 19.11 -5.07 -4.00
N VAL A 167 18.95 -3.80 -4.38
CA VAL A 167 18.24 -2.78 -3.62
C VAL A 167 16.99 -2.37 -4.39
N LEU A 168 15.83 -2.45 -3.74
CA LEU A 168 14.54 -2.08 -4.29
C LEU A 168 13.96 -0.90 -3.50
N HIS A 169 13.95 0.29 -4.12
CA HIS A 169 13.44 1.53 -3.54
C HIS A 169 12.01 1.78 -4.05
N SER A 170 11.04 1.75 -3.13
CA SER A 170 9.59 1.87 -3.38
C SER A 170 9.08 1.00 -4.54
N PRO A 171 9.39 -0.31 -4.55
CA PRO A 171 9.20 -1.15 -5.73
C PRO A 171 7.73 -1.52 -5.98
N ILE A 172 7.39 -1.64 -7.26
CA ILE A 172 6.04 -1.97 -7.72
C ILE A 172 5.89 -3.49 -7.93
N LEU A 173 4.74 -4.08 -7.55
CA LEU A 173 4.43 -5.49 -7.80
C LEU A 173 4.26 -5.76 -9.30
N SER A 174 3.48 -4.90 -9.96
CA SER A 174 3.29 -4.80 -11.40
C SER A 174 2.65 -3.47 -11.78
N GLY A 175 2.77 -3.05 -13.03
CA GLY A 175 2.37 -1.72 -13.51
C GLY A 175 0.87 -1.46 -13.43
N LEU A 176 0.02 -2.47 -13.73
CA LEU A 176 -1.42 -2.32 -13.60
C LEU A 176 -1.86 -2.16 -12.13
N ARG A 177 -1.15 -2.79 -11.18
CA ARG A 177 -1.45 -2.69 -9.74
C ARG A 177 -1.15 -1.32 -9.13
N VAL A 178 -0.32 -0.51 -9.80
CA VAL A 178 -0.07 0.90 -9.45
C VAL A 178 -1.15 1.81 -10.03
N MET A 179 -1.65 1.51 -11.24
CA MET A 179 -2.71 2.27 -11.89
C MET A 179 -4.10 1.97 -11.33
N TYR A 180 -4.34 0.74 -10.87
CA TYR A 180 -5.64 0.24 -10.39
C TYR A 180 -5.44 -0.83 -9.30
N PRO A 181 -6.25 -0.85 -8.23
CA PRO A 181 -6.12 -1.82 -7.13
C PRO A 181 -6.63 -3.23 -7.50
N VAL A 182 -5.96 -3.90 -8.44
CA VAL A 182 -6.33 -5.23 -8.96
C VAL A 182 -5.66 -6.35 -8.16
N LYS A 183 -6.43 -7.36 -7.74
CA LYS A 183 -5.92 -8.52 -6.98
C LYS A 183 -5.06 -9.49 -7.82
N HIS A 184 -5.26 -9.52 -9.14
CA HIS A 184 -4.62 -10.44 -10.09
C HIS A 184 -3.62 -9.73 -11.03
N THR A 185 -2.53 -10.42 -11.38
CA THR A 185 -1.57 -9.97 -12.38
C THR A 185 -2.04 -10.43 -13.76
N TYR A 186 -2.32 -9.52 -14.68
CA TYR A 186 -2.82 -9.90 -16.01
C TYR A 186 -1.71 -10.28 -17.00
N TRP A 187 -2.07 -11.00 -18.06
CA TRP A 187 -1.08 -11.40 -19.08
C TRP A 187 -0.46 -10.20 -19.81
N PHE A 188 -1.18 -9.08 -19.92
CA PHE A 188 -0.75 -7.81 -20.52
C PHE A 188 -0.15 -6.81 -19.51
N ASP A 189 0.07 -7.23 -18.26
CA ASP A 189 0.64 -6.38 -17.20
C ASP A 189 2.14 -6.13 -17.42
N ILE A 190 2.57 -4.89 -17.17
CA ILE A 190 3.96 -4.44 -17.33
C ILE A 190 4.75 -4.75 -16.05
N TYR A 191 5.98 -5.27 -16.17
CA TYR A 191 6.85 -5.60 -15.03
C TYR A 191 6.21 -6.54 -13.99
N LYS A 192 6.04 -7.80 -14.35
CA LYS A 192 5.57 -8.85 -13.42
C LYS A 192 6.67 -9.21 -12.41
N ASN A 193 6.86 -8.35 -11.41
CA ASN A 193 7.95 -8.49 -10.44
C ASN A 193 7.67 -9.60 -9.41
N VAL A 194 6.38 -9.79 -9.06
CA VAL A 194 5.89 -10.92 -8.24
C VAL A 194 6.39 -12.26 -8.80
N ASP A 195 6.20 -12.49 -10.10
CA ASP A 195 6.54 -13.74 -10.77
C ASP A 195 8.07 -13.95 -10.86
N LYS A 196 8.86 -12.87 -10.78
CA LYS A 196 10.31 -12.86 -11.04
C LYS A 196 11.19 -12.80 -9.79
N ILE A 197 10.73 -12.16 -8.71
CA ILE A 197 11.53 -11.94 -7.49
C ILE A 197 11.96 -13.25 -6.82
N GLN A 198 11.12 -14.29 -6.92
CA GLN A 198 11.39 -15.65 -6.46
C GLN A 198 12.61 -16.32 -7.12
N PHE A 199 13.13 -15.79 -8.24
CA PHE A 199 14.33 -16.31 -8.92
C PHE A 199 15.62 -15.55 -8.57
N VAL A 200 15.55 -14.49 -7.75
CA VAL A 200 16.72 -13.70 -7.33
C VAL A 200 17.46 -14.43 -6.21
N LYS A 201 18.70 -14.84 -6.50
CA LYS A 201 19.56 -15.71 -5.64
C LYS A 201 20.59 -14.96 -4.80
N CYS A 202 20.30 -13.71 -4.41
CA CYS A 202 21.21 -12.86 -3.65
C CYS A 202 20.44 -11.92 -2.71
N PRO A 203 21.09 -11.26 -1.73
CA PRO A 203 20.39 -10.49 -0.70
C PRO A 203 19.60 -9.33 -1.28
N VAL A 204 18.30 -9.29 -0.99
CA VAL A 204 17.41 -8.19 -1.38
C VAL A 204 17.12 -7.30 -0.18
N LEU A 205 17.45 -6.01 -0.30
CA LEU A 205 16.99 -4.93 0.57
C LEU A 205 15.77 -4.25 -0.08
N VAL A 206 14.67 -4.14 0.65
CA VAL A 206 13.52 -3.31 0.27
C VAL A 206 13.50 -2.06 1.15
N ILE A 207 13.28 -0.91 0.51
CA ILE A 207 13.10 0.40 1.14
C ILE A 207 11.76 0.96 0.66
N HIS A 208 10.93 1.51 1.55
CA HIS A 208 9.63 2.09 1.16
C HIS A 208 9.17 3.18 2.14
N GLY A 209 8.47 4.19 1.62
CA GLY A 209 7.70 5.14 2.43
C GLY A 209 6.40 4.51 2.95
N THR A 210 5.90 4.93 4.11
CA THR A 210 4.63 4.41 4.69
C THR A 210 3.40 5.24 4.36
N SER A 211 3.57 6.41 3.75
CA SER A 211 2.54 7.47 3.71
C SER A 211 2.42 8.02 2.29
N ASP A 212 1.95 7.16 1.40
CA ASP A 212 1.91 7.38 -0.03
C ASP A 212 0.53 7.02 -0.61
N GLU A 213 0.17 7.75 -1.65
CA GLU A 213 -1.11 7.65 -2.38
C GLU A 213 -0.94 6.90 -3.71
N VAL A 214 0.29 6.76 -4.22
CA VAL A 214 0.59 6.22 -5.56
C VAL A 214 1.14 4.79 -5.52
N VAL A 215 2.04 4.49 -4.56
CA VAL A 215 2.54 3.12 -4.36
C VAL A 215 2.29 2.72 -2.90
N ASP A 216 1.38 1.78 -2.68
CA ASP A 216 1.14 1.25 -1.34
C ASP A 216 2.37 0.44 -0.86
N CYS A 217 2.78 0.68 0.39
CA CYS A 217 3.80 -0.09 1.09
C CYS A 217 3.55 -1.62 1.11
N SER A 218 2.30 -2.08 0.91
CA SER A 218 2.00 -3.50 0.70
C SER A 218 2.74 -4.10 -0.50
N HIS A 219 3.04 -3.31 -1.54
CA HIS A 219 3.84 -3.75 -2.69
C HIS A 219 5.26 -4.12 -2.27
N GLY A 220 5.91 -3.26 -1.48
CA GLY A 220 7.22 -3.54 -0.89
C GLY A 220 7.19 -4.77 0.02
N LYS A 221 6.15 -4.92 0.86
CA LYS A 221 6.02 -6.03 1.82
C LYS A 221 5.91 -7.37 1.10
N GLN A 222 5.01 -7.48 0.12
CA GLN A 222 4.82 -8.71 -0.65
C GLN A 222 6.06 -9.09 -1.47
N LEU A 223 6.77 -8.13 -2.09
CA LEU A 223 8.04 -8.43 -2.77
C LEU A 223 9.10 -8.92 -1.79
N TRP A 224 9.22 -8.31 -0.61
CA TRP A 224 10.14 -8.75 0.44
C TRP A 224 9.79 -10.15 0.96
N GLU A 225 8.51 -10.46 1.14
CA GLU A 225 8.03 -11.78 1.56
C GLU A 225 8.35 -12.89 0.54
N LEU A 226 8.41 -12.56 -0.75
CA LEU A 226 8.73 -13.48 -1.86
C LEU A 226 10.23 -13.62 -2.18
N CYS A 227 11.12 -12.85 -1.54
CA CYS A 227 12.57 -12.94 -1.76
C CYS A 227 13.17 -14.22 -1.15
N GLN A 228 14.14 -14.85 -1.85
CA GLN A 228 14.89 -16.00 -1.31
C GLN A 228 15.83 -15.57 -0.16
N GLU A 229 16.73 -14.61 -0.41
CA GLU A 229 17.62 -14.05 0.60
C GLU A 229 17.13 -12.67 1.06
N LYS A 230 16.45 -12.64 2.21
CA LYS A 230 15.85 -11.42 2.77
C LYS A 230 16.87 -10.65 3.64
N TYR A 231 17.05 -9.36 3.37
CA TYR A 231 17.67 -8.42 4.31
C TYR A 231 16.60 -7.66 5.10
N GLU A 232 16.97 -7.04 6.22
CA GLU A 232 16.09 -6.19 7.04
C GLU A 232 15.51 -5.03 6.19
N PRO A 233 14.18 -4.90 6.02
CA PRO A 233 13.59 -3.86 5.18
C PRO A 233 13.46 -2.52 5.92
N LEU A 234 13.58 -1.40 5.19
CA LEU A 234 13.43 -0.06 5.75
C LEU A 234 12.06 0.55 5.41
N TRP A 235 11.25 0.83 6.44
CA TRP A 235 9.96 1.49 6.32
C TRP A 235 10.06 2.93 6.88
N ILE A 236 10.03 3.93 5.99
CA ILE A 236 10.21 5.35 6.36
C ILE A 236 8.84 5.97 6.68
N LYS A 237 8.63 6.27 7.97
CA LYS A 237 7.39 6.88 8.47
C LYS A 237 7.19 8.28 7.88
N GLY A 238 6.02 8.54 7.29
CA GLY A 238 5.71 9.83 6.67
C GLY A 238 6.30 10.02 5.26
N GLY A 239 7.14 9.10 4.78
CA GLY A 239 7.70 9.18 3.42
C GLY A 239 6.72 8.71 2.33
N LYS A 240 6.82 9.31 1.15
CA LYS A 240 6.19 8.87 -0.12
C LYS A 240 7.12 7.91 -0.88
N HIS A 241 6.73 7.39 -2.06
CA HIS A 241 7.62 6.54 -2.88
C HIS A 241 8.89 7.24 -3.39
N CYS A 242 8.84 8.55 -3.63
CA CYS A 242 9.96 9.36 -4.09
C CYS A 242 10.64 10.12 -2.95
N ASN A 243 11.87 10.58 -3.21
CA ASN A 243 12.66 11.47 -2.37
C ASN A 243 12.96 10.95 -0.94
N LEU A 244 12.86 9.63 -0.72
CA LEU A 244 13.27 8.98 0.53
C LEU A 244 14.77 9.16 0.83
N GLU A 245 15.57 9.47 -0.20
CA GLU A 245 16.98 9.87 -0.10
C GLU A 245 17.20 11.03 0.90
N LEU A 246 16.20 11.89 1.11
CA LEU A 246 16.23 13.04 2.04
C LEU A 246 16.17 12.65 3.52
N TYR A 247 15.74 11.42 3.85
CA TYR A 247 15.59 10.97 5.24
C TYR A 247 16.92 10.42 5.78
N PRO A 248 17.41 10.85 6.96
CA PRO A 248 18.70 10.40 7.48
C PRO A 248 18.77 8.89 7.76
N GLU A 249 17.63 8.24 8.01
CA GLU A 249 17.51 6.79 8.13
C GLU A 249 17.91 6.07 6.83
N TYR A 250 17.57 6.61 5.67
CA TYR A 250 17.80 6.00 4.37
C TYR A 250 19.30 5.79 4.12
N ILE A 251 20.10 6.87 4.16
CA ILE A 251 21.54 6.80 3.91
C ILE A 251 22.21 5.91 4.97
N LYS A 252 21.82 6.05 6.24
CA LYS A 252 22.34 5.25 7.36
C LYS A 252 22.08 3.75 7.17
N HIS A 253 20.90 3.38 6.69
CA HIS A 253 20.55 1.98 6.46
C HIS A 253 21.23 1.41 5.20
N LEU A 254 21.34 2.20 4.13
CA LEU A 254 22.01 1.77 2.90
C LEU A 254 23.52 1.55 3.10
N LYS A 255 24.20 2.41 3.89
CA LYS A 255 25.59 2.18 4.34
C LYS A 255 25.72 0.88 5.16
N LYS A 256 24.80 0.64 6.11
CA LYS A 256 24.74 -0.58 6.93
C LYS A 256 24.57 -1.84 6.05
N PHE A 257 23.71 -1.78 5.03
CA PHE A 257 23.53 -2.87 4.07
C PHE A 257 24.81 -3.16 3.29
N ILE A 258 25.41 -2.15 2.67
CA ILE A 258 26.64 -2.28 1.87
C ILE A 258 27.78 -2.88 2.70
N SER A 259 28.03 -2.35 3.91
CA SER A 259 29.04 -2.91 4.82
C SER A 259 28.70 -4.33 5.33
N THR A 260 27.43 -4.74 5.30
CA THR A 260 27.06 -6.13 5.63
C THR A 260 27.31 -7.08 4.45
N ILE A 261 27.01 -6.66 3.21
CA ILE A 261 27.26 -7.48 2.02
C ILE A 261 28.74 -7.50 1.60
N GLU A 262 29.56 -6.52 1.99
CA GLU A 262 31.03 -6.59 1.85
C GLU A 262 31.63 -7.80 2.58
N LYS A 263 31.11 -8.12 3.77
CA LYS A 263 31.63 -9.22 4.63
C LYS A 263 31.39 -10.59 3.99
N PRO A 264 32.38 -11.52 4.09
CA PRO A 264 32.29 -12.83 3.46
C PRO A 264 31.21 -13.71 4.10
N PRO A 265 30.64 -14.70 3.37
CA PRO A 265 29.44 -15.42 3.80
C PRO A 265 29.54 -16.13 5.17
N SER A 266 30.74 -16.58 5.55
CA SER A 266 30.99 -17.26 6.82
C SER A 266 30.68 -16.40 8.05
N LEU A 267 30.87 -15.09 7.98
CA LEU A 267 30.59 -14.14 9.07
C LEU A 267 29.12 -13.72 9.15
N ARG A 268 28.34 -13.88 8.05
CA ARG A 268 26.94 -13.42 8.01
C ARG A 268 26.01 -14.25 8.90
N ARG A 269 26.26 -15.57 9.06
CA ARG A 269 25.42 -16.47 9.87
C ARG A 269 25.43 -16.14 11.38
N GLY A 270 26.49 -15.52 11.89
CA GLY A 270 26.63 -15.24 13.33
C GLY A 270 25.72 -14.12 13.87
N ILE A 271 25.16 -13.27 13.01
CA ILE A 271 24.38 -12.10 13.43
C ILE A 271 22.89 -12.43 13.58
N ASN A 272 22.31 -13.19 12.63
CA ASN A 272 20.89 -13.54 12.66
C ASN A 272 20.51 -14.52 13.78
N SER A 273 21.50 -15.17 14.42
CA SER A 273 21.29 -16.18 15.47
C SER A 273 21.09 -15.61 16.88
N ARG A 274 21.12 -14.29 17.09
CA ARG A 274 21.14 -13.66 18.43
C ARG A 274 19.91 -12.82 18.79
N LYS A 275 18.75 -13.05 18.13
CA LYS A 275 17.47 -12.41 18.46
C LYS A 275 16.25 -13.35 18.36
N SER A 276 16.32 -14.53 18.99
CA SER A 276 15.17 -15.44 19.13
C SER A 276 15.38 -16.50 20.23
N VAL A 277 15.41 -16.11 21.51
CA VAL A 277 15.32 -17.05 22.65
C VAL A 277 14.48 -16.42 23.77
N ASP A 278 13.24 -16.88 23.88
CA ASP A 278 12.32 -16.82 25.03
C ASP A 278 11.00 -17.47 24.52
N GLN A 279 10.36 -18.50 25.08
CA GLN A 279 10.72 -19.56 26.06
C GLN A 279 10.11 -20.89 25.46
N SER A 280 10.28 -22.11 25.95
CA SER A 280 10.58 -22.64 27.30
C SER A 280 11.30 -23.99 27.23
N SER A 281 11.92 -24.41 28.34
CA SER A 281 12.77 -25.61 28.43
C SER A 281 12.13 -26.80 29.14
N THR A 282 12.37 -28.02 28.65
CA THR A 282 12.35 -29.25 29.48
C THR A 282 13.33 -30.31 28.94
N THR A 283 14.28 -30.72 29.81
CA THR A 283 14.87 -32.06 30.00
C THR A 283 15.20 -33.00 28.81
N ALA A 284 16.33 -33.71 28.77
CA ALA A 284 17.56 -33.73 29.60
C ALA A 284 18.63 -34.64 28.95
N ASN A 285 19.87 -34.61 29.48
CA ASN A 285 20.92 -35.64 29.37
C ASN A 285 21.58 -35.88 27.98
N HIS A 286 22.88 -36.21 27.85
CA HIS A 286 23.98 -36.33 28.84
C HIS A 286 25.35 -35.98 28.19
N HIS A 287 26.27 -35.43 29.00
CA HIS A 287 27.75 -35.52 28.98
C HIS A 287 28.61 -35.20 27.72
N HIS A 288 29.56 -34.27 27.94
CA HIS A 288 31.04 -34.38 27.78
C HIS A 288 31.71 -35.00 26.51
N HIS A 289 32.93 -34.61 26.10
CA HIS A 289 33.92 -33.66 26.66
C HIS A 289 34.73 -32.96 25.54
N HIS A 290 35.12 -31.71 25.82
CA HIS A 290 36.34 -30.97 25.42
C HIS A 290 37.33 -31.46 24.32
N HIS A 291 37.87 -30.45 23.62
CA HIS A 291 39.20 -30.37 22.97
C HIS A 291 39.54 -31.33 21.80
N SER A 292 40.36 -30.98 20.81
CA SER A 292 40.59 -29.77 20.00
C SER A 292 41.90 -29.98 19.23
N SER A 293 41.88 -29.75 17.91
CA SER A 293 43.05 -29.68 17.00
C SER A 293 43.85 -30.97 16.74
N ARG A 294 44.00 -31.30 15.45
CA ARG A 294 45.33 -31.42 14.82
C ARG A 294 45.25 -31.28 13.29
N ARG A 295 46.16 -30.46 12.75
CA ARG A 295 46.78 -30.64 11.42
C ARG A 295 48.01 -31.57 11.64
N LYS A 296 48.65 -32.23 10.66
CA LYS A 296 48.57 -32.28 9.19
C LYS A 296 49.24 -33.62 8.74
N SER A 297 49.51 -33.77 7.44
CA SER A 297 50.38 -34.82 6.83
C SER A 297 49.83 -36.25 6.82
N THR A 298 50.31 -37.16 5.96
CA THR A 298 50.64 -37.15 4.50
C THR A 298 50.88 -38.62 4.08
N ASP A 299 51.02 -38.88 2.79
CA ASP A 299 51.52 -40.14 2.19
C ASP A 299 50.57 -41.35 2.19
N CYS A 300 50.63 -42.30 1.25
CA CYS A 300 50.80 -42.26 -0.21
C CYS A 300 50.84 -43.73 -0.69
N PHE A 301 49.98 -44.17 -1.63
CA PHE A 301 50.20 -45.37 -2.45
C PHE A 301 49.34 -45.36 -3.73
N GLU A 302 49.80 -46.08 -4.77
CA GLU A 302 49.29 -45.98 -6.16
C GLU A 302 48.22 -47.03 -6.55
N ALA A 303 47.72 -46.91 -7.79
CA ALA A 303 46.64 -47.70 -8.38
C ALA A 303 47.07 -48.46 -9.68
N PRO A 304 46.28 -49.46 -10.16
CA PRO A 304 46.49 -50.10 -11.46
C PRO A 304 45.89 -49.31 -12.64
N ARG A 305 46.22 -49.69 -13.90
CA ARG A 305 46.07 -48.85 -15.11
C ARG A 305 45.18 -49.43 -16.24
N LYS A 306 44.39 -48.53 -16.85
CA LYS A 306 44.18 -48.23 -18.30
C LYS A 306 44.06 -49.33 -19.38
N SER A 307 43.10 -49.12 -20.28
CA SER A 307 43.21 -49.24 -21.77
C SER A 307 41.99 -48.55 -22.45
N THR A 308 41.95 -48.07 -23.72
CA THR A 308 42.96 -47.53 -24.67
C THR A 308 42.29 -46.77 -25.85
N SER A 309 42.77 -45.55 -26.20
CA SER A 309 42.76 -44.94 -27.57
C SER A 309 41.40 -44.55 -28.22
N ARG A 310 41.27 -43.69 -29.28
CA ARG A 310 42.22 -42.81 -30.02
C ARG A 310 41.49 -41.70 -30.85
N LYS A 311 42.17 -40.54 -31.04
CA LYS A 311 42.09 -39.55 -32.15
C LYS A 311 40.85 -38.64 -32.37
N GLU A 312 41.12 -37.50 -33.02
CA GLU A 312 40.19 -36.40 -33.41
C GLU A 312 40.00 -36.31 -34.95
N ILE A 313 39.02 -35.50 -35.46
CA ILE A 313 39.17 -34.40 -36.48
C ILE A 313 37.85 -33.95 -37.19
N LEU A 314 37.66 -32.61 -37.25
CA LEU A 314 36.89 -31.72 -38.18
C LEU A 314 35.33 -31.66 -38.32
N ASP A 315 34.91 -30.41 -38.54
CA ASP A 315 33.85 -29.78 -39.38
C ASP A 315 32.31 -29.89 -39.14
N ASP A 316 31.81 -28.84 -38.46
CA ASP A 316 31.04 -27.67 -38.99
C ASP A 316 29.57 -27.70 -39.52
N ILE A 317 28.89 -26.58 -39.21
CA ILE A 317 27.79 -25.87 -39.93
C ILE A 317 26.34 -26.44 -39.93
N ASN A 318 25.43 -25.65 -39.30
CA ASN A 318 24.01 -25.35 -39.62
C ASN A 318 22.96 -26.49 -39.83
N GLU A 319 21.64 -26.33 -39.61
CA GLU A 319 20.77 -25.37 -38.88
C GLU A 319 19.35 -26.02 -38.84
N LEU A 320 18.33 -25.32 -38.30
CA LEU A 320 16.88 -25.45 -38.58
C LEU A 320 16.01 -26.48 -37.80
N HIS A 321 14.99 -25.89 -37.15
CA HIS A 321 13.57 -26.30 -37.14
C HIS A 321 13.06 -27.60 -36.46
N ALA A 322 12.52 -27.39 -35.26
CA ALA A 322 11.08 -27.52 -34.95
C ALA A 322 10.32 -28.86 -35.10
N PHE A 323 10.02 -29.48 -33.95
CA PHE A 323 8.73 -30.15 -33.66
C PHE A 323 8.17 -29.52 -32.37
N LYS A 324 7.04 -28.79 -32.37
CA LYS A 324 5.62 -29.18 -32.54
C LYS A 324 5.08 -30.14 -31.47
N PHE A 325 3.89 -29.77 -30.97
CA PHE A 325 3.05 -30.51 -30.02
C PHE A 325 2.67 -31.89 -30.55
N ASP A 326 2.36 -32.79 -29.62
CA ASP A 326 1.34 -33.82 -29.83
C ASP A 326 0.37 -33.83 -28.63
N GLN A 327 -0.89 -34.23 -28.84
CA GLN A 327 -1.97 -34.16 -27.84
C GLN A 327 -2.38 -35.57 -27.39
N LYS A 328 -2.53 -35.78 -26.07
CA LYS A 328 -3.36 -36.88 -25.52
C LYS A 328 -4.16 -36.46 -24.30
N GLU A 329 -5.43 -36.20 -24.55
CA GLU A 329 -6.52 -36.64 -23.66
C GLU A 329 -6.61 -38.19 -23.75
N ASP A 330 -7.27 -38.95 -22.89
CA ASP A 330 -8.19 -38.64 -21.79
C ASP A 330 -8.16 -39.79 -20.75
N LYS A 331 -8.58 -39.50 -19.50
CA LYS A 331 -9.43 -40.33 -18.61
C LYS A 331 -9.41 -39.87 -17.15
N ILE A 332 -10.52 -39.28 -16.71
CA ILE A 332 -10.78 -38.93 -15.31
C ILE A 332 -11.24 -40.14 -14.49
N GLY A 333 -10.51 -40.46 -13.42
CA GLY A 333 -10.88 -41.46 -12.41
C GLY A 333 -11.51 -40.81 -11.18
N LYS A 334 -12.76 -41.20 -10.85
CA LYS A 334 -13.56 -40.66 -9.74
C LYS A 334 -12.89 -40.83 -8.36
N LEU A 335 -13.05 -39.83 -7.48
CA LEU A 335 -13.51 -40.01 -6.08
C LEU A 335 -13.97 -38.66 -5.50
N ARG A 336 -14.99 -38.66 -4.61
CA ARG A 336 -15.68 -37.47 -4.09
C ARG A 336 -16.45 -37.84 -2.81
N ILE A 337 -16.48 -36.95 -1.79
CA ILE A 337 -17.34 -37.04 -0.56
C ILE A 337 -16.89 -38.16 0.42
N PRO A 338 -17.10 -38.08 1.76
CA PRO A 338 -17.67 -36.99 2.60
C PRO A 338 -16.70 -36.34 3.60
N TYR A 339 -17.19 -35.28 4.24
CA TYR A 339 -16.75 -34.80 5.54
C TYR A 339 -17.98 -34.80 6.46
N GLU A 340 -18.05 -35.71 7.44
CA GLU A 340 -18.79 -35.56 8.71
C GLU A 340 -18.69 -36.83 9.56
N HIS A 341 -18.29 -36.68 10.83
CA HIS A 341 -18.91 -37.43 11.91
C HIS A 341 -18.78 -36.66 13.23
N MET A 342 -19.87 -36.05 13.66
CA MET A 342 -20.04 -35.60 15.04
C MET A 342 -20.60 -36.77 15.87
N GLU A 343 -20.19 -36.92 17.13
CA GLU A 343 -21.09 -37.00 18.30
C GLU A 343 -20.40 -37.45 19.61
N ARG A 344 -20.82 -36.79 20.71
CA ARG A 344 -21.05 -37.30 22.08
C ARG A 344 -19.95 -38.20 22.70
N SER A 345 -19.21 -37.79 23.73
CA SER A 345 -19.62 -37.15 25.00
C SER A 345 -20.73 -37.88 25.80
N ARG A 346 -20.30 -38.65 26.80
CA ARG A 346 -20.98 -38.94 28.07
C ARG A 346 -19.92 -38.74 29.19
N ARG A 347 -20.15 -37.89 30.20
CA ARG A 347 -20.80 -38.16 31.50
C ARG A 347 -20.11 -39.30 32.28
N SER A 348 -19.83 -39.20 33.58
CA SER A 348 -20.11 -38.17 34.64
C SER A 348 -19.03 -38.33 35.75
N VAL A 349 -18.99 -37.75 36.96
CA VAL A 349 -19.97 -37.28 37.98
C VAL A 349 -19.35 -36.07 38.74
N GLU A 350 -20.11 -35.38 39.61
CA GLU A 350 -19.66 -34.22 40.39
C GLU A 350 -18.69 -34.54 41.55
N TYR A 351 -18.08 -33.50 42.14
CA TYR A 351 -18.50 -33.06 43.48
C TYR A 351 -18.41 -31.52 43.61
N HIS A 352 -19.29 -30.94 44.42
CA HIS A 352 -19.35 -29.50 44.73
C HIS A 352 -18.64 -29.19 46.06
N GLU A 353 -18.24 -27.93 46.27
CA GLU A 353 -18.94 -27.08 47.27
C GLU A 353 -18.67 -25.56 47.12
N LYS A 354 -19.31 -24.75 47.99
CA LYS A 354 -19.47 -23.29 47.88
C LYS A 354 -18.84 -22.54 49.08
N PRO A 355 -18.49 -21.25 48.93
CA PRO A 355 -17.86 -20.46 50.00
C PRO A 355 -18.87 -19.68 50.86
N ARG A 356 -18.47 -19.25 52.08
CA ARG A 356 -18.59 -17.86 52.60
C ARG A 356 -18.21 -17.68 54.10
N ILE A 357 -17.68 -16.48 54.42
CA ILE A 357 -17.81 -15.72 55.70
C ILE A 357 -17.10 -16.32 56.94
N SER A 358 -16.51 -15.58 57.89
CA SER A 358 -15.81 -14.26 57.96
C SER A 358 -15.16 -14.12 59.36
N THR A 359 -14.28 -13.12 59.61
CA THR A 359 -14.00 -12.46 60.92
C THR A 359 -13.51 -13.32 62.13
N ASP A 360 -12.61 -12.90 63.04
CA ASP A 360 -11.74 -11.72 63.16
C ASP A 360 -10.62 -11.99 64.23
N THR A 361 -9.76 -11.00 64.48
CA THR A 361 -9.06 -10.69 65.75
C THR A 361 -7.97 -11.61 66.36
N THR A 362 -6.79 -10.98 66.52
CA THR A 362 -5.91 -10.91 67.71
C THR A 362 -4.90 -12.01 68.11
N MET A 363 -3.69 -11.49 68.39
CA MET A 363 -2.67 -11.89 69.37
C MET A 363 -1.88 -13.19 69.16
N ALA A 364 -0.59 -13.12 69.52
CA ALA A 364 0.40 -14.18 69.33
C ALA A 364 1.15 -14.49 70.63
N GLU A 365 1.36 -15.77 70.93
CA GLU A 365 2.26 -16.23 72.00
C GLU A 365 3.04 -17.50 71.62
N ARG A 366 4.37 -17.33 71.49
CA ARG A 366 5.44 -18.14 72.09
C ARG A 366 5.69 -19.62 71.66
N PRO A 367 6.87 -20.21 72.02
CA PRO A 367 7.46 -21.33 71.28
C PRO A 367 7.86 -22.57 72.13
N ARG A 368 8.44 -23.58 71.47
CA ARG A 368 9.38 -24.61 71.99
C ARG A 368 10.25 -25.13 70.82
N ARG A 369 11.59 -25.07 70.90
CA ARG A 369 12.55 -26.10 71.40
C ARG A 369 12.72 -27.29 70.42
N SER A 370 13.91 -27.87 70.19
CA SER A 370 15.23 -27.75 70.87
C SER A 370 16.39 -28.39 70.05
N VAL A 371 17.61 -28.41 70.62
CA VAL A 371 18.77 -29.31 70.39
C VAL A 371 20.05 -28.63 69.84
N ASP A 372 20.92 -28.26 70.79
CA ASP A 372 22.36 -28.51 70.92
C ASP A 372 23.33 -28.34 69.73
N CYS A 373 24.35 -27.48 69.92
CA CYS A 373 25.72 -27.98 70.21
C CYS A 373 26.69 -26.89 70.74
N ILE A 374 27.03 -27.05 72.03
CA ILE A 374 28.31 -26.76 72.73
C ILE A 374 29.38 -25.91 72.02
N ASP A 375 29.87 -24.88 72.73
CA ASP A 375 31.25 -24.38 72.61
C ASP A 375 31.92 -24.29 74.01
N ARG A 376 33.24 -24.14 74.07
CA ARG A 376 34.05 -24.09 75.31
C ARG A 376 34.60 -22.69 75.56
N ASP A 377 34.61 -22.26 76.83
CA ASP A 377 35.58 -21.28 77.31
C ASP A 377 35.98 -21.51 78.77
N LEU A 378 37.12 -20.95 79.21
CA LEU A 378 37.75 -21.20 80.51
C LEU A 378 37.67 -19.98 81.45
N GLY A 379 37.30 -20.20 82.71
CA GLY A 379 37.15 -19.12 83.70
C GLY A 379 37.49 -19.50 85.15
N LEU A 380 38.73 -19.18 85.57
CA LEU A 380 39.20 -18.84 86.93
C LEU A 380 38.89 -19.79 88.13
N PRO A 381 39.93 -20.30 88.83
CA PRO A 381 39.77 -20.91 90.15
C PRO A 381 40.07 -19.92 91.31
N LYS A 382 39.07 -19.74 92.18
CA LYS A 382 39.19 -19.49 93.63
C LYS A 382 38.07 -20.31 94.30
N GLY A 383 38.20 -20.91 95.47
CA GLY A 383 39.36 -21.04 96.36
C GLY A 383 38.90 -21.81 97.60
N ASP A 384 39.78 -22.63 98.16
CA ASP A 384 39.65 -23.36 99.42
C ASP A 384 38.57 -24.45 99.61
N ASN A 385 39.05 -25.51 100.29
CA ASN A 385 38.38 -26.33 101.31
C ASN A 385 37.55 -27.59 100.98
N ILE A 386 37.88 -28.62 101.78
CA ILE A 386 37.08 -29.80 102.17
C ILE A 386 36.82 -30.86 101.07
N ARG A 387 37.81 -31.76 100.90
CA ARG A 387 37.71 -33.15 101.40
C ARG A 387 39.03 -33.93 101.34
N LYS A 388 39.60 -34.21 102.53
CA LYS A 388 40.20 -35.53 102.79
C LYS A 388 39.05 -36.56 102.66
N GLY A 389 39.22 -37.80 102.26
CA GLY A 389 40.42 -38.61 102.03
C GLY A 389 39.99 -40.05 102.30
N ARG A 390 40.36 -41.01 101.46
CA ARG A 390 39.98 -42.42 101.61
C ARG A 390 41.22 -43.28 101.75
N GLU A 391 41.50 -43.69 102.98
CA GLU A 391 41.95 -45.03 103.29
C GLU A 391 41.39 -45.38 104.67
N ALA A 392 40.86 -46.60 104.79
CA ALA A 392 40.25 -47.10 106.02
C ALA A 392 41.04 -48.32 106.47
N VAL A 393 41.31 -48.40 107.77
CA VAL A 393 41.46 -49.66 108.50
C VAL A 393 40.71 -49.49 109.83
N ASP A 394 40.12 -50.58 110.28
CA ASP A 394 39.09 -50.66 111.32
C ASP A 394 39.58 -50.39 112.75
N GLY A 395 38.62 -50.40 113.69
CA GLY A 395 38.90 -50.57 115.12
C GLY A 395 37.68 -51.10 115.85
N ILE A 396 37.92 -52.01 116.83
CA ILE A 396 37.05 -52.51 117.92
C ILE A 396 37.69 -53.82 118.44
N PRO A 397 37.79 -54.10 119.76
CA PRO A 397 37.89 -53.22 120.93
C PRO A 397 39.11 -53.59 121.82
N VAL A 398 39.21 -53.06 123.05
CA VAL A 398 40.12 -53.57 124.10
C VAL A 398 39.42 -53.63 125.46
N ILE A 399 39.11 -54.84 125.95
CA ILE A 399 38.86 -55.16 127.38
C ILE A 399 39.33 -56.61 127.65
N VAL A 400 40.29 -56.77 128.60
CA VAL A 400 40.44 -57.82 129.63
C VAL A 400 39.86 -59.23 129.34
N HIS A 401 40.58 -60.37 129.40
CA HIS A 401 41.66 -60.76 130.34
C HIS A 401 42.59 -61.89 129.82
N ARG A 402 43.88 -61.83 130.21
CA ARG A 402 44.86 -62.94 130.46
C ARG A 402 45.25 -63.95 129.34
N ALA A 403 46.55 -63.86 129.03
CA ALA A 403 47.53 -64.96 128.96
C ALA A 403 47.48 -65.97 127.78
N GLU A 404 48.22 -65.64 126.71
CA GLU A 404 49.24 -66.52 126.09
C GLU A 404 50.13 -65.72 125.11
N GLU A 405 50.72 -64.62 125.60
CA GLU A 405 51.63 -63.78 124.82
C GLU A 405 53.11 -64.12 125.13
N ASP A 406 53.87 -64.54 124.10
CA ASP A 406 55.30 -64.21 123.95
C ASP A 406 55.87 -64.69 122.58
N GLU A 407 55.65 -65.96 122.20
CA GLU A 407 56.32 -66.54 121.00
C GLU A 407 55.90 -65.92 119.65
N VAL A 408 54.63 -65.51 119.50
CA VAL A 408 54.08 -65.01 118.23
C VAL A 408 54.67 -63.64 117.87
N ALA A 409 54.86 -62.77 118.88
CA ALA A 409 55.37 -61.41 118.69
C ALA A 409 56.80 -61.39 118.10
N ILE A 410 57.66 -62.29 118.57
CA ILE A 410 59.08 -62.36 118.16
C ILE A 410 59.22 -62.69 116.65
N LYS A 411 58.34 -63.55 116.11
CA LYS A 411 58.32 -63.87 114.67
C LYS A 411 57.80 -62.69 113.83
N ALA A 412 56.77 -61.98 114.29
CA ALA A 412 56.23 -60.81 113.59
C ALA A 412 57.29 -59.68 113.47
N ILE A 413 57.98 -59.35 114.55
CA ILE A 413 59.03 -58.31 114.59
C ILE A 413 60.16 -58.64 113.60
N LYS A 414 60.61 -59.91 113.53
CA LYS A 414 61.63 -60.36 112.57
C LYS A 414 61.20 -60.25 111.11
N HIS A 415 59.91 -60.32 110.80
CA HIS A 415 59.41 -60.08 109.44
C HIS A 415 59.31 -58.58 109.13
N ALA A 416 58.80 -57.77 110.06
CA ALA A 416 58.68 -56.31 109.90
C ALA A 416 60.05 -55.66 109.62
N MET A 417 61.09 -56.04 110.36
CA MET A 417 62.45 -55.51 110.17
C MET A 417 63.06 -55.82 108.80
N ARG A 418 62.67 -56.92 108.14
CA ARG A 418 63.08 -57.22 106.74
C ARG A 418 62.33 -56.38 105.71
N ALA A 419 61.04 -56.11 105.96
CA ALA A 419 60.23 -55.25 105.10
C ALA A 419 60.73 -53.78 105.15
N LEU A 420 61.05 -53.29 106.36
CA LEU A 420 61.61 -51.94 106.55
C LEU A 420 62.95 -51.76 105.82
N ARG A 421 63.89 -52.72 105.96
CA ARG A 421 65.18 -52.67 105.22
C ARG A 421 65.00 -52.66 103.70
N LYS A 422 63.96 -53.29 103.15
CA LYS A 422 63.64 -53.23 101.71
C LYS A 422 63.00 -51.91 101.26
N ARG A 423 62.33 -51.16 102.15
CA ARG A 423 61.83 -49.82 101.82
C ARG A 423 62.94 -48.76 101.87
N HIS A 424 63.79 -48.81 102.90
CA HIS A 424 64.87 -47.83 103.08
C HIS A 424 65.82 -47.78 101.86
N LEU A 425 66.25 -48.96 101.37
CA LEU A 425 67.06 -49.10 100.15
C LEU A 425 66.37 -48.64 98.84
N ALA A 426 65.05 -48.43 98.84
CA ALA A 426 64.31 -47.85 97.72
C ALA A 426 64.13 -46.32 97.88
N GLU A 427 63.96 -45.84 99.11
CA GLU A 427 63.86 -44.41 99.45
C GLU A 427 65.21 -43.69 99.23
N GLU A 428 66.33 -44.29 99.61
CA GLU A 428 67.68 -43.76 99.33
C GLU A 428 67.92 -43.55 97.81
N GLY A 429 67.40 -44.46 96.97
CA GLY A 429 67.46 -44.34 95.51
C GLY A 429 66.63 -43.16 94.96
N ALA A 430 65.53 -42.79 95.62
CA ALA A 430 64.66 -41.69 95.21
C ALA A 430 65.28 -40.31 95.48
N HIS A 431 66.26 -40.20 96.39
CA HIS A 431 66.91 -38.94 96.75
C HIS A 431 68.12 -38.57 95.86
N ALA A 432 68.60 -39.48 95.01
CA ALA A 432 69.76 -39.23 94.14
C ALA A 432 69.62 -38.00 93.19
N PRO A 433 68.46 -37.71 92.58
CA PRO A 433 68.27 -36.49 91.77
C PRO A 433 68.30 -35.20 92.61
N ALA A 434 67.85 -35.26 93.87
CA ALA A 434 67.85 -34.11 94.77
C ALA A 434 69.27 -33.77 95.25
N PHE A 435 70.05 -34.78 95.67
CA PHE A 435 71.45 -34.58 96.06
C PHE A 435 72.33 -34.08 94.90
N THR A 436 72.09 -34.54 93.66
CA THR A 436 72.80 -34.05 92.46
C THR A 436 72.31 -32.69 91.93
N ALA A 437 71.16 -32.20 92.39
CA ALA A 437 70.70 -30.82 92.17
C ALA A 437 71.32 -29.84 93.19
N ILE A 438 71.41 -30.25 94.46
CA ILE A 438 71.92 -29.42 95.58
C ILE A 438 73.45 -29.27 95.55
N SER A 439 74.18 -30.27 95.03
CA SER A 439 75.65 -30.26 94.96
C SER A 439 76.24 -29.47 93.78
N LYS A 440 75.42 -28.83 92.93
CA LYS A 440 75.90 -27.95 91.85
C LYS A 440 76.05 -26.51 92.34
N PRO A 441 77.11 -25.78 91.92
CA PRO A 441 77.33 -24.41 92.38
C PRO A 441 76.20 -23.48 91.95
N ILE A 442 75.78 -22.59 92.86
CA ILE A 442 74.57 -21.75 92.74
C ILE A 442 74.53 -20.95 91.42
N ALA A 443 75.67 -20.42 90.96
CA ALA A 443 75.79 -19.71 89.69
C ALA A 443 75.30 -20.52 88.46
N SER A 444 75.36 -21.86 88.52
CA SER A 444 74.82 -22.73 87.46
C SER A 444 73.30 -22.89 87.53
N GLN A 445 72.68 -22.75 88.72
CA GLN A 445 71.23 -22.69 88.85
C GLN A 445 70.70 -21.31 88.43
N ASP A 446 71.35 -20.22 88.87
CA ASP A 446 70.95 -18.86 88.51
C ASP A 446 70.89 -18.65 86.99
N MET A 447 71.86 -19.17 86.24
CA MET A 447 71.85 -19.06 84.78
C MET A 447 70.70 -19.87 84.14
N VAL A 448 70.41 -21.07 84.64
CA VAL A 448 69.27 -21.89 84.17
C VAL A 448 67.92 -21.25 84.54
N TRP A 449 67.78 -20.65 85.72
CA TRP A 449 66.58 -19.92 86.12
C TRP A 449 66.40 -18.63 85.31
N LYS A 450 67.49 -17.90 85.05
CA LYS A 450 67.49 -16.68 84.22
C LYS A 450 67.15 -16.97 82.77
N ASP A 451 67.61 -18.09 82.21
CA ASP A 451 67.25 -18.49 80.85
C ASP A 451 65.81 -19.05 80.78
N LYS A 452 65.33 -19.77 81.80
CA LYS A 452 63.90 -20.11 81.93
C LYS A 452 62.99 -18.89 82.07
N ALA A 453 63.44 -17.86 82.79
CA ALA A 453 62.71 -16.60 82.89
C ALA A 453 62.61 -15.92 81.52
N LYS A 454 63.73 -15.82 80.77
CA LYS A 454 63.71 -15.30 79.38
C LYS A 454 62.81 -16.11 78.45
N THR A 455 62.80 -17.45 78.53
CA THR A 455 61.91 -18.25 77.67
C THR A 455 60.45 -17.98 78.01
N LEU A 456 60.09 -17.95 79.29
CA LEU A 456 58.72 -17.61 79.73
C LEU A 456 58.32 -16.17 79.39
N GLU A 457 59.24 -15.20 79.47
CA GLU A 457 59.02 -13.84 78.99
C GLU A 457 58.79 -13.80 77.48
N SER A 458 59.55 -14.59 76.70
CA SER A 458 59.38 -14.67 75.24
C SER A 458 58.06 -15.35 74.84
N GLU A 459 57.66 -16.41 75.54
CA GLU A 459 56.37 -17.09 75.37
C GLU A 459 55.21 -16.16 75.75
N LEU A 460 55.33 -15.41 76.86
CA LEU A 460 54.34 -14.42 77.28
C LEU A 460 54.20 -13.29 76.25
N GLN A 461 55.31 -12.76 75.74
CA GLN A 461 55.29 -11.78 74.63
C GLN A 461 54.68 -12.36 73.35
N GLN A 462 54.91 -13.64 73.07
CA GLN A 462 54.35 -14.32 71.89
C GLN A 462 52.84 -14.55 72.05
N CYS A 463 52.36 -14.89 73.25
CA CYS A 463 50.94 -14.98 73.59
C CYS A 463 50.24 -13.62 73.50
N TYR A 464 50.85 -12.51 73.96
CA TYR A 464 50.27 -11.18 73.74
C TYR A 464 50.24 -10.77 72.26
N LYS A 465 51.25 -11.16 71.46
CA LYS A 465 51.27 -10.94 70.00
C LYS A 465 50.22 -11.77 69.25
N THR A 466 49.92 -12.99 69.68
CA THR A 466 48.81 -13.77 69.10
C THR A 466 47.44 -13.24 69.57
N GLN A 467 47.30 -12.82 70.83
CA GLN A 467 46.07 -12.23 71.36
C GLN A 467 45.72 -10.91 70.65
N THR A 468 46.67 -10.01 70.44
CA THR A 468 46.46 -8.76 69.70
C THR A 468 46.06 -9.03 68.25
N ARG A 469 46.80 -9.89 67.53
CA ARG A 469 46.42 -10.31 66.18
C ARG A 469 45.02 -10.92 66.09
N LEU A 470 44.64 -11.79 67.04
CA LEU A 470 43.29 -12.38 67.06
C LEU A 470 42.21 -11.32 67.31
N SER A 471 42.47 -10.33 68.17
CA SER A 471 41.54 -9.22 68.39
C SER A 471 41.43 -8.28 67.17
N GLU A 472 42.52 -8.05 66.44
CA GLU A 472 42.51 -7.31 65.17
C GLU A 472 41.67 -8.04 64.11
N GLN A 473 41.88 -9.35 63.95
CA GLN A 473 41.09 -10.17 63.03
C GLN A 473 39.59 -10.17 63.41
N LEU A 474 39.26 -10.26 64.70
CA LEU A 474 37.88 -10.18 65.18
C LEU A 474 37.22 -8.81 64.92
N VAL A 475 37.98 -7.71 65.03
CA VAL A 475 37.48 -6.36 64.71
C VAL A 475 37.17 -6.21 63.22
N VAL A 476 37.99 -6.79 62.34
CA VAL A 476 37.74 -6.80 60.88
C VAL A 476 36.47 -7.61 60.56
N GLU A 477 36.36 -8.85 61.05
CA GLU A 477 35.16 -9.69 60.88
C GLU A 477 33.88 -9.01 61.39
N VAL A 478 33.95 -8.35 62.55
CA VAL A 478 32.82 -7.58 63.10
C VAL A 478 32.49 -6.36 62.25
N ALA A 479 33.45 -5.73 61.59
CA ALA A 479 33.20 -4.63 60.64
C ALA A 479 32.57 -5.12 59.33
N GLU A 480 33.07 -6.22 58.75
CA GLU A 480 32.53 -6.82 57.53
C GLU A 480 31.12 -7.40 57.75
N SER A 481 30.87 -8.01 58.91
CA SER A 481 29.54 -8.45 59.35
C SER A 481 28.55 -7.27 59.47
N ARG A 482 28.99 -6.13 60.04
CA ARG A 482 28.17 -4.90 60.12
C ARG A 482 27.87 -4.31 58.74
N ALA A 483 28.86 -4.26 57.85
CA ALA A 483 28.67 -3.79 56.48
C ALA A 483 27.70 -4.69 55.70
N SER A 484 27.86 -6.01 55.81
CA SER A 484 26.96 -7.01 55.22
C SER A 484 25.53 -6.86 55.75
N LYS A 485 25.35 -6.64 57.06
CA LYS A 485 24.04 -6.41 57.67
C LYS A 485 23.39 -5.12 57.17
N ALA A 486 24.14 -4.03 57.01
CA ALA A 486 23.62 -2.79 56.44
C ALA A 486 23.16 -2.97 54.99
N LEU A 487 23.93 -3.72 54.18
CA LEU A 487 23.55 -4.06 52.80
C LEU A 487 22.26 -4.91 52.76
N VAL A 488 22.10 -5.88 53.66
CA VAL A 488 20.87 -6.68 53.79
C VAL A 488 19.67 -5.77 54.12
N GLN A 489 19.80 -4.86 55.09
CA GLN A 489 18.73 -3.93 55.45
C GLN A 489 18.34 -2.98 54.30
N GLU A 490 19.31 -2.55 53.49
CA GLU A 490 19.05 -1.79 52.26
C GLU A 490 18.23 -2.61 51.24
N LYS A 491 18.52 -3.91 51.09
CA LYS A 491 17.75 -4.78 50.19
C LYS A 491 16.36 -5.11 50.74
N GLU A 492 16.24 -5.35 52.05
CA GLU A 492 14.96 -5.54 52.74
C GLU A 492 14.04 -4.32 52.55
N ALA A 493 14.57 -3.10 52.64
CA ALA A 493 13.80 -1.87 52.39
C ALA A 493 13.33 -1.71 50.93
N LEU A 494 14.00 -2.34 49.96
CA LEU A 494 13.62 -2.31 48.55
C LEU A 494 12.53 -3.32 48.20
N ILE A 495 12.42 -4.45 48.92
CA ILE A 495 11.42 -5.51 48.69
C ILE A 495 9.99 -4.96 48.54
N PRO A 496 9.40 -4.20 49.50
CA PRO A 496 8.02 -3.72 49.38
C PRO A 496 7.82 -2.77 48.17
N THR A 497 8.86 -2.05 47.76
CA THR A 497 8.80 -1.17 46.57
C THR A 497 8.79 -1.95 45.25
N LEU A 498 9.30 -3.20 45.26
CA LEU A 498 9.24 -4.12 44.14
C LEU A 498 7.94 -4.93 44.16
N GLU A 499 7.47 -5.34 45.33
CA GLU A 499 6.17 -6.01 45.51
C GLU A 499 5.01 -5.13 45.03
N ASN A 500 5.00 -3.83 45.37
CA ASN A 500 4.00 -2.89 44.86
C ASN A 500 4.03 -2.76 43.33
N LYS A 501 5.22 -2.70 42.72
CA LYS A 501 5.36 -2.68 41.24
C LYS A 501 4.93 -3.99 40.59
N ILE A 502 5.08 -5.12 41.30
CA ILE A 502 4.61 -6.43 40.86
C ILE A 502 3.07 -6.52 40.95
N SER A 503 2.41 -5.90 41.95
CA SER A 503 0.95 -5.80 41.96
C SER A 503 0.44 -4.83 40.89
N GLU A 504 1.01 -3.63 40.75
CA GLU A 504 0.67 -2.68 39.66
C GLU A 504 0.75 -3.34 38.27
N ALA A 505 1.81 -4.11 38.01
CA ALA A 505 1.99 -4.85 36.76
C ALA A 505 1.00 -6.03 36.60
N ARG A 506 0.60 -6.69 37.68
CA ARG A 506 -0.44 -7.74 37.64
C ARG A 506 -1.81 -7.16 37.36
N ASP A 507 -2.15 -6.03 37.97
CA ASP A 507 -3.44 -5.36 37.79
C ASP A 507 -3.58 -4.84 36.35
N GLU A 508 -2.54 -4.21 35.79
CA GLU A 508 -2.51 -3.80 34.39
C GLU A 508 -2.58 -5.00 33.42
N CYS A 509 -1.87 -6.09 33.70
CA CYS A 509 -2.03 -7.33 32.94
C CYS A 509 -3.47 -7.87 32.99
N SER A 510 -4.15 -7.82 34.14
CA SER A 510 -5.55 -8.26 34.28
C SER A 510 -6.54 -7.36 33.51
N ARG A 511 -6.26 -6.06 33.46
CA ARG A 511 -7.01 -5.08 32.68
C ARG A 511 -6.85 -5.33 31.18
N LEU A 512 -5.63 -5.67 30.76
CA LEU A 512 -5.31 -5.98 29.37
C LEU A 512 -5.92 -7.32 28.91
N THR A 513 -5.95 -8.36 29.76
CA THR A 513 -6.63 -9.62 29.40
C THR A 513 -8.15 -9.45 29.31
N ALA A 514 -8.77 -8.69 30.21
CA ALA A 514 -10.20 -8.38 30.13
C ALA A 514 -10.57 -7.61 28.85
N LEU A 515 -9.76 -6.62 28.45
CA LEU A 515 -9.95 -5.89 27.20
C LEU A 515 -9.71 -6.77 25.97
N LEU A 516 -8.74 -7.70 26.02
CA LEU A 516 -8.49 -8.65 24.94
C LEU A 516 -9.68 -9.61 24.76
N GLU A 517 -10.26 -10.12 25.84
CA GLU A 517 -11.50 -10.92 25.81
C GLU A 517 -12.70 -10.16 25.24
N GLU A 518 -12.82 -8.85 25.51
CA GLU A 518 -13.86 -8.02 24.90
C GLU A 518 -13.68 -7.94 23.37
N LYS A 519 -12.44 -7.79 22.90
CA LYS A 519 -12.15 -7.69 21.46
C LYS A 519 -12.20 -9.02 20.72
N THR A 520 -11.92 -10.16 21.36
CA THR A 520 -12.17 -11.47 20.73
C THR A 520 -13.66 -11.73 20.52
N LYS A 521 -14.49 -11.47 21.55
CA LYS A 521 -15.96 -11.59 21.45
C LYS A 521 -16.55 -10.68 20.36
N ALA A 522 -16.02 -9.46 20.23
CA ALA A 522 -16.40 -8.55 19.13
C ALA A 522 -15.97 -9.05 17.73
N LEU A 523 -14.79 -9.68 17.62
CA LEU A 523 -14.32 -10.28 16.37
C LEU A 523 -15.14 -11.50 15.96
N GLU A 524 -15.54 -12.35 16.90
CA GLU A 524 -16.41 -13.52 16.65
C GLU A 524 -17.76 -13.11 16.05
N LEU A 525 -18.41 -12.08 16.62
CA LEU A 525 -19.65 -11.52 16.07
C LEU A 525 -19.48 -10.99 14.63
N LEU A 526 -18.39 -10.26 14.36
CA LEU A 526 -18.08 -9.75 13.02
C LEU A 526 -17.77 -10.88 12.02
N ILE A 527 -17.17 -11.99 12.46
CA ILE A 527 -16.96 -13.18 11.62
C ILE A 527 -18.30 -13.81 11.24
N ASP A 528 -19.23 -13.94 12.18
CA ASP A 528 -20.58 -14.46 11.92
C ASP A 528 -21.40 -13.58 10.98
N GLU A 529 -21.31 -12.24 11.09
CA GLU A 529 -21.93 -11.32 10.15
C GLU A 529 -21.33 -11.44 8.74
N ASN A 530 -19.99 -11.53 8.62
CA ASN A 530 -19.32 -11.77 7.34
C ASN A 530 -19.73 -13.12 6.73
N ASN A 531 -19.89 -14.17 7.53
CA ASN A 531 -20.35 -15.49 7.07
C ASN A 531 -21.80 -15.43 6.54
N LYS A 532 -22.71 -14.71 7.22
CA LYS A 532 -24.09 -14.48 6.76
C LYS A 532 -24.14 -13.70 5.45
N LEU A 533 -23.38 -12.61 5.34
CA LEU A 533 -23.27 -11.81 4.11
C LEU A 533 -22.68 -12.61 2.94
N LYS A 534 -21.68 -13.46 3.20
CA LYS A 534 -21.08 -14.34 2.20
C LYS A 534 -22.06 -15.40 1.69
N ALA A 535 -22.91 -15.94 2.55
CA ALA A 535 -23.98 -16.86 2.15
C ALA A 535 -25.03 -16.16 1.26
N GLN A 536 -25.46 -14.95 1.62
CA GLN A 536 -26.36 -14.14 0.80
C GLN A 536 -25.75 -13.79 -0.57
N TYR A 537 -24.45 -13.50 -0.63
CA TYR A 537 -23.74 -13.21 -1.87
C TYR A 537 -23.72 -14.43 -2.83
N GLU A 538 -23.42 -15.63 -2.33
CA GLU A 538 -23.40 -16.83 -3.16
C GLU A 538 -24.80 -17.27 -3.65
N ASP A 539 -25.86 -17.06 -2.85
CA ASP A 539 -27.26 -17.22 -3.31
C ASP A 539 -27.61 -16.22 -4.41
N MET A 540 -27.34 -14.93 -4.21
CA MET A 540 -27.59 -13.89 -5.24
C MET A 540 -26.80 -14.16 -6.53
N LYS A 541 -25.59 -14.69 -6.44
CA LYS A 541 -24.75 -15.11 -7.56
C LYS A 541 -25.30 -16.36 -8.26
N ALA A 542 -25.85 -17.34 -7.54
CA ALA A 542 -26.55 -18.47 -8.13
C ALA A 542 -27.81 -18.02 -8.91
N ARG A 543 -28.59 -17.10 -8.34
CA ARG A 543 -29.76 -16.50 -9.01
C ARG A 543 -29.36 -15.74 -10.27
N ALA A 544 -28.27 -14.97 -10.24
CA ALA A 544 -27.74 -14.26 -11.41
C ALA A 544 -27.34 -15.22 -12.54
N ASN A 545 -26.61 -16.30 -12.21
CA ASN A 545 -26.21 -17.32 -13.19
C ASN A 545 -27.43 -18.02 -13.84
N ASN A 546 -28.48 -18.31 -13.04
CA ASN A 546 -29.72 -18.88 -13.58
C ASN A 546 -30.42 -17.91 -14.54
N ALA A 547 -30.53 -16.63 -14.17
CA ALA A 547 -31.10 -15.60 -15.05
C ALA A 547 -30.27 -15.39 -16.33
N GLU A 548 -28.94 -15.51 -16.28
CA GLU A 548 -28.09 -15.47 -17.48
C GLU A 548 -28.36 -16.68 -18.40
N ALA A 549 -28.50 -17.88 -17.84
CA ALA A 549 -28.87 -19.07 -18.60
C ALA A 549 -30.27 -18.96 -19.24
N GLU A 550 -31.27 -18.46 -18.50
CA GLU A 550 -32.61 -18.18 -19.04
C GLU A 550 -32.56 -17.18 -20.20
N ASN A 551 -31.89 -16.03 -20.01
CA ASN A 551 -31.70 -15.01 -21.05
C ASN A 551 -31.02 -15.59 -22.30
N LYS A 552 -30.05 -16.49 -22.14
CA LYS A 552 -29.43 -17.19 -23.27
C LYS A 552 -30.45 -18.06 -24.03
N THR A 553 -31.26 -18.86 -23.35
CA THR A 553 -32.29 -19.67 -24.02
C THR A 553 -33.37 -18.84 -24.72
N LEU A 554 -33.65 -17.62 -24.22
CA LEU A 554 -34.55 -16.66 -24.86
C LEU A 554 -33.92 -16.04 -26.11
N LEU A 555 -32.63 -15.70 -26.07
CA LEU A 555 -31.87 -15.24 -27.25
C LEU A 555 -31.79 -16.32 -28.32
N ASP A 556 -31.47 -17.57 -27.96
CA ASP A 556 -31.41 -18.70 -28.90
C ASP A 556 -32.79 -18.95 -29.56
N ARG A 557 -33.88 -18.83 -28.79
CA ARG A 557 -35.26 -18.91 -29.31
C ARG A 557 -35.62 -17.75 -30.24
N TRP A 558 -35.21 -16.52 -29.90
CA TRP A 558 -35.44 -15.33 -30.72
C TRP A 558 -34.65 -15.36 -32.03
N ASN A 559 -33.38 -15.81 -31.98
CA ASN A 559 -32.55 -16.04 -33.16
C ASN A 559 -33.18 -17.08 -34.09
N LEU A 560 -33.70 -18.20 -33.55
CA LEU A 560 -34.40 -19.21 -34.34
C LEU A 560 -35.69 -18.67 -34.97
N GLN A 561 -36.43 -17.79 -34.28
CA GLN A 561 -37.58 -17.09 -34.87
C GLN A 561 -37.11 -16.14 -35.99
N LYS A 562 -35.99 -15.44 -35.81
CA LYS A 562 -35.45 -14.51 -36.81
C LYS A 562 -34.88 -15.20 -38.04
N SER A 563 -34.35 -16.42 -37.93
CA SER A 563 -34.03 -17.26 -39.09
C SER A 563 -35.28 -17.51 -39.93
N LYS A 564 -36.38 -17.98 -39.29
CA LYS A 564 -37.66 -18.26 -39.96
C LYS A 564 -38.34 -17.01 -40.52
N ASP A 565 -38.19 -15.87 -39.85
CA ASP A 565 -38.64 -14.58 -40.39
C ASP A 565 -37.82 -14.22 -41.65
N SER A 566 -36.50 -14.41 -41.64
CA SER A 566 -35.62 -14.16 -42.79
C SER A 566 -35.95 -15.08 -43.97
N GLU A 567 -36.07 -16.39 -43.73
CA GLU A 567 -36.44 -17.40 -44.74
C GLU A 567 -37.72 -16.99 -45.48
N ARG A 568 -38.73 -16.48 -44.75
CA ARG A 568 -39.97 -15.93 -45.33
C ARG A 568 -39.79 -14.62 -46.07
N PHE A 569 -38.91 -13.73 -45.61
CA PHE A 569 -38.56 -12.52 -46.36
C PHE A 569 -37.83 -12.86 -47.67
N ASP A 570 -36.96 -13.88 -47.66
CA ASP A 570 -36.24 -14.35 -48.84
C ASP A 570 -37.20 -15.03 -49.86
N GLU A 571 -38.19 -15.80 -49.39
CA GLU A 571 -39.32 -16.26 -50.21
C GLU A 571 -40.10 -15.10 -50.85
N VAL A 572 -40.45 -14.07 -50.07
CA VAL A 572 -41.16 -12.87 -50.57
C VAL A 572 -40.30 -12.08 -51.55
N ASN A 573 -39.00 -11.93 -51.30
CA ASN A 573 -38.06 -11.24 -52.19
C ASN A 573 -37.90 -11.98 -53.52
N ALA A 574 -37.88 -13.32 -53.52
CA ALA A 574 -37.87 -14.12 -54.75
C ALA A 574 -39.13 -13.91 -55.59
N LEU A 575 -40.31 -13.84 -54.96
CA LEU A 575 -41.57 -13.48 -55.63
C LEU A 575 -41.55 -12.03 -56.14
N TYR A 576 -40.89 -11.12 -55.42
CA TYR A 576 -40.75 -9.72 -55.81
C TYR A 576 -39.82 -9.54 -57.03
N GLU A 577 -38.75 -10.33 -57.15
CA GLU A 577 -37.89 -10.33 -58.34
C GLU A 577 -38.53 -11.01 -59.56
N ASP A 578 -39.36 -12.04 -59.38
CA ASP A 578 -40.20 -12.58 -60.47
C ASP A 578 -41.23 -11.55 -60.96
N LEU A 579 -41.86 -10.80 -60.04
CA LEU A 579 -42.74 -9.68 -60.37
C LEU A 579 -41.97 -8.54 -61.07
N LEU A 580 -40.78 -8.18 -60.59
CA LEU A 580 -39.90 -7.21 -61.26
C LEU A 580 -39.42 -7.70 -62.63
N GLY A 581 -39.21 -9.01 -62.82
CA GLY A 581 -38.92 -9.61 -64.12
C GLY A 581 -40.06 -9.39 -65.12
N LYS A 582 -41.30 -9.64 -64.69
CA LYS A 582 -42.52 -9.38 -65.47
C LYS A 582 -42.70 -7.89 -65.78
N ILE A 583 -42.46 -7.02 -64.79
CA ILE A 583 -42.50 -5.55 -64.98
C ILE A 583 -41.40 -5.06 -65.93
N LYS A 584 -40.18 -5.61 -65.86
CA LYS A 584 -39.07 -5.30 -66.79
C LYS A 584 -39.42 -5.73 -68.22
N ALA A 585 -40.13 -6.86 -68.40
CA ALA A 585 -40.61 -7.31 -69.70
C ALA A 585 -41.63 -6.33 -70.32
N CYS A 586 -42.65 -5.92 -69.56
CA CYS A 586 -43.60 -4.89 -70.01
C CYS A 586 -42.96 -3.50 -70.16
N GLY A 587 -41.96 -3.18 -69.35
CA GLY A 587 -41.24 -1.90 -69.38
C GLY A 587 -40.45 -1.67 -70.68
N LEU A 588 -39.98 -2.74 -71.33
CA LEU A 588 -39.30 -2.65 -72.63
C LEU A 588 -40.22 -2.16 -73.76
N GLU A 589 -41.51 -2.49 -73.73
CA GLU A 589 -42.50 -1.93 -74.68
C GLU A 589 -42.81 -0.45 -74.37
N LEU A 590 -42.80 -0.06 -73.10
CA LEU A 590 -43.08 1.32 -72.68
C LEU A 590 -41.91 2.28 -72.94
N LEU A 591 -40.66 1.82 -72.79
CA LEU A 591 -39.44 2.61 -72.99
C LEU A 591 -39.32 3.14 -74.43
N ALA A 592 -39.86 2.43 -75.42
CA ALA A 592 -39.95 2.89 -76.80
C ALA A 592 -40.84 4.14 -77.00
N ARG A 593 -41.65 4.52 -76.00
CA ARG A 593 -42.51 5.71 -76.01
C ARG A 593 -42.07 6.83 -75.07
N GLN A 594 -41.11 6.60 -74.18
CA GLN A 594 -40.73 7.56 -73.12
C GLN A 594 -39.35 8.21 -73.26
N GLN A 595 -38.63 8.00 -74.38
CA GLN A 595 -37.42 8.81 -74.67
C GLN A 595 -37.70 10.27 -75.09
N ILE A 596 -38.97 10.70 -75.07
CA ILE A 596 -39.37 12.10 -75.30
C ILE A 596 -40.09 12.66 -74.07
N ASP A 597 -39.45 12.61 -72.88
CA ASP A 597 -39.57 13.73 -71.94
C ASP A 597 -38.52 13.79 -70.82
N GLY A 598 -38.26 15.02 -70.34
CA GLY A 598 -37.93 15.32 -68.94
C GLY A 598 -36.70 14.71 -68.26
N VAL A 599 -35.49 15.20 -68.56
CA VAL A 599 -34.24 14.95 -67.76
C VAL A 599 -34.25 15.70 -66.39
N VAL A 600 -35.42 16.16 -65.92
CA VAL A 600 -35.55 17.09 -64.77
C VAL A 600 -36.50 16.53 -63.71
N ARG A 601 -35.95 15.76 -62.76
CA ARG A 601 -36.36 15.63 -61.33
C ARG A 601 -35.59 14.49 -60.62
N ARG A 602 -34.52 14.83 -59.89
CA ARG A 602 -33.89 13.97 -58.86
C ARG A 602 -33.19 14.81 -57.78
N SER A 603 -33.98 15.62 -57.06
CA SER A 603 -33.48 16.44 -55.93
C SER A 603 -34.55 16.80 -54.89
N GLU A 604 -35.71 16.11 -54.90
CA GLU A 604 -36.90 16.48 -54.10
C GLU A 604 -37.50 15.28 -53.31
N GLU A 605 -36.71 14.25 -53.03
CA GLU A 605 -37.12 13.10 -52.20
C GLU A 605 -36.50 13.23 -50.80
N GLY A 606 -37.31 13.62 -49.81
CA GLY A 606 -36.88 13.85 -48.43
C GLY A 606 -37.56 15.00 -47.67
N ALA A 607 -38.55 15.68 -48.27
CA ALA A 607 -39.33 16.73 -47.60
C ALA A 607 -40.42 16.15 -46.69
N GLU A 608 -40.04 15.73 -45.48
CA GLU A 608 -41.02 15.45 -44.42
C GLU A 608 -41.74 16.74 -43.97
N TYR A 609 -42.98 16.60 -43.50
CA TYR A 609 -43.92 17.72 -43.36
C TYR A 609 -43.52 18.70 -42.24
N TYR A 610 -43.02 19.87 -42.62
CA TYR A 610 -42.79 21.00 -41.72
C TYR A 610 -44.12 21.58 -41.21
N VAL A 611 -44.19 21.81 -39.90
CA VAL A 611 -45.21 22.67 -39.27
C VAL A 611 -44.51 23.97 -38.91
N GLU A 612 -44.97 25.10 -39.45
CA GLU A 612 -44.42 26.43 -39.15
C GLU A 612 -44.50 26.72 -37.64
N SER A 613 -43.44 27.28 -37.06
CA SER A 613 -43.44 27.63 -35.64
C SER A 613 -44.32 28.86 -35.41
N ILE A 614 -45.30 28.71 -34.52
CA ILE A 614 -46.26 29.77 -34.24
C ILE A 614 -45.65 30.74 -33.22
N ILE A 615 -45.64 32.04 -33.55
CA ILE A 615 -45.18 33.11 -32.64
C ILE A 615 -46.02 33.06 -31.35
N PRO A 616 -45.43 32.76 -30.18
CA PRO A 616 -46.19 32.71 -28.94
C PRO A 616 -46.62 34.12 -28.52
N LYS A 617 -47.81 34.22 -27.91
CA LYS A 617 -48.42 35.49 -27.48
C LYS A 617 -49.08 35.41 -26.11
N THR A 618 -49.62 34.24 -25.73
CA THR A 618 -50.34 34.05 -24.47
C THR A 618 -49.60 33.07 -23.56
N CYS A 619 -49.61 33.33 -22.25
CA CYS A 619 -49.14 32.36 -21.26
C CYS A 619 -50.30 31.41 -20.92
N LYS A 620 -50.14 30.13 -21.29
CA LYS A 620 -51.15 29.09 -21.09
C LYS A 620 -51.16 28.57 -19.66
N HIS A 621 -49.96 28.33 -19.10
CA HIS A 621 -49.76 27.79 -17.75
C HIS A 621 -48.57 28.45 -17.06
N ARG A 622 -48.76 28.84 -15.80
CA ARG A 622 -47.72 29.40 -14.91
C ARG A 622 -47.51 28.44 -13.73
N ILE A 623 -46.43 27.67 -13.78
CA ILE A 623 -46.14 26.55 -12.88
C ILE A 623 -45.07 26.98 -11.87
N VAL A 624 -45.34 26.86 -10.57
CA VAL A 624 -44.29 26.97 -9.54
C VAL A 624 -43.58 25.62 -9.46
N ALA A 625 -42.43 25.49 -10.12
CA ALA A 625 -41.80 24.21 -10.38
C ALA A 625 -40.80 23.78 -9.29
N HIS A 626 -39.99 24.72 -8.79
CA HIS A 626 -38.90 24.44 -7.87
C HIS A 626 -38.82 25.46 -6.73
N GLU A 627 -38.30 25.04 -5.57
CA GLU A 627 -38.04 25.92 -4.44
C GLU A 627 -36.68 26.63 -4.65
N GLY A 628 -36.71 27.68 -5.47
CA GLY A 628 -35.53 28.38 -5.97
C GLY A 628 -35.30 28.17 -7.47
N GLY A 629 -34.25 28.78 -8.01
CA GLY A 629 -34.09 28.96 -9.46
C GLY A 629 -34.11 27.67 -10.27
N CYS A 630 -34.81 27.70 -11.41
CA CYS A 630 -34.82 26.61 -12.38
C CYS A 630 -33.79 26.92 -13.50
N ALA A 631 -32.67 26.21 -13.48
CA ALA A 631 -31.50 26.52 -14.30
C ALA A 631 -31.64 26.08 -15.76
N SER A 632 -32.30 24.94 -16.01
CA SER A 632 -32.46 24.36 -17.35
C SER A 632 -33.83 23.68 -17.48
N ILE A 633 -34.41 23.80 -18.67
CA ILE A 633 -35.66 23.17 -19.10
C ILE A 633 -35.40 22.50 -20.45
N ILE A 634 -35.93 21.30 -20.68
CA ILE A 634 -35.92 20.63 -21.98
C ILE A 634 -37.29 19.98 -22.28
N PHE A 635 -37.69 19.95 -23.54
CA PHE A 635 -38.85 19.17 -24.00
C PHE A 635 -38.44 17.73 -24.35
N ASP A 636 -39.33 16.79 -24.07
CA ASP A 636 -39.31 15.42 -24.63
C ASP A 636 -39.37 15.49 -26.18
N ASN A 637 -38.74 14.57 -26.92
CA ASN A 637 -38.74 14.63 -28.40
C ASN A 637 -40.16 14.57 -28.99
N GLY A 638 -41.09 13.90 -28.32
CA GLY A 638 -42.52 13.90 -28.67
C GLY A 638 -43.28 15.18 -28.28
N SER A 639 -42.61 16.17 -27.66
CA SER A 639 -43.12 17.43 -27.10
C SER A 639 -44.19 17.37 -26.00
N GLY A 640 -44.82 16.22 -25.77
CA GLY A 640 -45.88 16.05 -24.78
C GLY A 640 -45.44 16.20 -23.32
N LYS A 641 -44.13 16.11 -23.03
CA LYS A 641 -43.59 16.30 -21.68
C LYS A 641 -42.53 17.40 -21.65
N LEU A 642 -42.48 18.09 -20.52
CA LEU A 642 -41.48 19.08 -20.16
C LEU A 642 -40.65 18.56 -18.98
N ILE A 643 -39.33 18.74 -19.00
CA ILE A 643 -38.42 18.34 -17.94
C ILE A 643 -37.71 19.59 -17.41
N SER A 644 -37.73 19.81 -16.10
CA SER A 644 -37.12 20.97 -15.44
C SER A 644 -36.13 20.57 -14.36
N GLY A 645 -35.02 21.32 -14.27
CA GLY A 645 -33.94 21.10 -13.29
C GLY A 645 -33.84 22.27 -12.31
N GLY A 646 -33.87 21.98 -11.01
CA GLY A 646 -33.93 22.98 -9.96
C GLY A 646 -32.66 23.16 -9.13
N GLN A 647 -32.58 24.34 -8.49
CA GLN A 647 -31.68 24.57 -7.36
C GLN A 647 -32.02 23.64 -6.17
N ASP A 648 -33.29 23.23 -6.04
CA ASP A 648 -33.84 22.28 -5.06
C ASP A 648 -33.33 20.82 -5.18
N GLN A 649 -32.33 20.58 -6.04
CA GLN A 649 -31.68 19.28 -6.27
C GLN A 649 -32.61 18.21 -6.87
N THR A 650 -33.78 18.60 -7.38
CA THR A 650 -34.70 17.68 -8.08
C THR A 650 -34.74 17.93 -9.59
N VAL A 651 -35.10 16.88 -10.33
CA VAL A 651 -35.55 17.00 -11.72
C VAL A 651 -37.02 16.64 -11.76
N LYS A 652 -37.87 17.49 -12.36
CA LYS A 652 -39.33 17.31 -12.39
C LYS A 652 -39.81 17.18 -13.83
N ILE A 653 -40.75 16.27 -14.06
CA ILE A 653 -41.40 16.04 -15.36
C ILE A 653 -42.85 16.46 -15.28
N TRP A 654 -43.27 17.30 -16.21
CA TRP A 654 -44.61 17.89 -16.34
C TRP A 654 -45.22 17.46 -17.68
N ASP A 655 -46.55 17.33 -17.75
CA ASP A 655 -47.25 17.27 -19.04
C ASP A 655 -47.34 18.70 -19.62
N ALA A 656 -46.85 18.88 -20.85
CA ALA A 656 -46.84 20.18 -21.52
C ALA A 656 -48.26 20.69 -21.87
N ASN A 657 -49.25 19.80 -21.91
CA ASN A 657 -50.63 20.16 -22.27
C ASN A 657 -51.42 20.66 -21.08
N THR A 658 -51.39 19.95 -19.95
CA THR A 658 -52.13 20.28 -18.71
C THR A 658 -51.33 21.09 -17.70
N GLY A 659 -50.00 21.13 -17.80
CA GLY A 659 -49.12 21.76 -16.80
C GLY A 659 -48.96 20.96 -15.50
N LEU A 660 -49.50 19.74 -15.43
CA LEU A 660 -49.49 18.92 -14.21
C LEU A 660 -48.16 18.19 -14.02
N LEU A 661 -47.70 18.13 -12.76
CA LEU A 661 -46.54 17.34 -12.35
C LEU A 661 -46.83 15.84 -12.58
N THR A 662 -46.07 15.22 -13.47
CA THR A 662 -46.16 13.79 -13.77
C THR A 662 -45.24 12.97 -12.84
N ARG A 663 -43.98 13.41 -12.65
CA ARG A 663 -42.97 12.72 -11.82
C ARG A 663 -41.94 13.69 -11.24
N THR A 664 -41.37 13.33 -10.09
CA THR A 664 -40.15 13.95 -9.54
C THR A 664 -39.06 12.88 -9.45
N TYR A 665 -37.85 13.25 -9.86
CA TYR A 665 -36.64 12.44 -9.68
C TYR A 665 -35.78 13.05 -8.56
N HIS A 666 -35.34 12.17 -7.67
CA HIS A 666 -34.47 12.48 -6.54
C HIS A 666 -33.13 11.74 -6.72
N GLY A 667 -32.12 12.12 -5.93
CA GLY A 667 -30.80 11.48 -5.92
C GLY A 667 -29.63 12.37 -6.38
N CYS A 668 -29.89 13.59 -6.86
CA CYS A 668 -28.84 14.60 -6.98
C CYS A 668 -28.31 14.96 -5.58
N LEU A 669 -27.01 15.24 -5.46
CA LEU A 669 -26.38 15.76 -4.24
C LEU A 669 -26.05 17.26 -4.32
N GLY A 670 -26.58 17.94 -5.33
CA GLY A 670 -26.31 19.34 -5.64
C GLY A 670 -27.28 19.85 -6.70
N SER A 671 -27.38 21.17 -6.80
CA SER A 671 -28.29 21.85 -7.73
C SER A 671 -28.05 21.41 -9.17
N VAL A 672 -29.13 21.24 -9.93
CA VAL A 672 -29.07 20.92 -11.36
C VAL A 672 -28.68 22.20 -12.11
N LEU A 673 -27.61 22.14 -12.89
CA LEU A 673 -27.12 23.25 -13.70
C LEU A 673 -27.53 23.11 -15.17
N ASP A 674 -27.64 21.88 -15.67
CA ASP A 674 -28.11 21.61 -17.03
C ASP A 674 -28.79 20.24 -17.17
N LEU A 675 -29.59 20.08 -18.22
CA LEU A 675 -30.38 18.89 -18.54
C LEU A 675 -30.23 18.48 -20.00
N ALA A 676 -30.16 17.18 -20.24
CA ALA A 676 -30.32 16.59 -21.57
C ALA A 676 -31.17 15.31 -21.50
N ILE A 677 -31.77 14.94 -22.63
CA ILE A 677 -32.54 13.70 -22.80
C ILE A 677 -31.91 12.87 -23.94
N THR A 678 -31.93 11.54 -23.83
CA THR A 678 -31.55 10.67 -24.95
C THR A 678 -32.62 10.69 -26.04
N ASP A 679 -32.21 10.55 -27.30
CA ASP A 679 -33.14 10.71 -28.45
C ASP A 679 -34.30 9.68 -28.46
N ASP A 680 -34.07 8.51 -27.85
CA ASP A 680 -35.06 7.45 -27.61
C ASP A 680 -36.03 7.75 -26.43
N ASN A 681 -35.89 8.91 -25.79
CA ASN A 681 -36.60 9.38 -24.60
C ASN A 681 -36.52 8.45 -23.38
N ARG A 682 -35.57 7.50 -23.35
CA ARG A 682 -35.44 6.51 -22.27
C ARG A 682 -34.59 6.98 -21.10
N SER A 683 -33.66 7.92 -21.29
CA SER A 683 -32.77 8.38 -20.23
C SER A 683 -32.77 9.90 -20.13
N VAL A 684 -32.91 10.40 -18.91
CA VAL A 684 -32.78 11.83 -18.56
C VAL A 684 -31.46 12.02 -17.83
N ILE A 685 -30.71 13.06 -18.20
CA ILE A 685 -29.36 13.33 -17.69
C ILE A 685 -29.33 14.72 -17.08
N ALA A 686 -28.83 14.84 -15.85
CA ALA A 686 -28.55 16.11 -15.20
C ALA A 686 -27.05 16.33 -14.99
N ALA A 687 -26.56 17.51 -15.37
CA ALA A 687 -25.31 18.05 -14.89
C ALA A 687 -25.53 18.70 -13.52
N SER A 688 -24.81 18.26 -12.48
CA SER A 688 -24.97 18.77 -11.12
C SER A 688 -23.78 19.63 -10.67
N SER A 689 -24.07 20.55 -9.73
CA SER A 689 -23.04 21.27 -8.98
C SER A 689 -22.21 20.36 -8.06
N SER A 690 -22.61 19.11 -7.82
CA SER A 690 -21.86 18.12 -7.01
C SER A 690 -20.80 17.33 -7.80
N ASN A 691 -20.23 17.95 -8.85
CA ASN A 691 -19.17 17.43 -9.73
C ASN A 691 -19.52 16.15 -10.53
N ASN A 692 -20.73 15.60 -10.37
CA ASN A 692 -21.18 14.38 -11.03
C ASN A 692 -22.29 14.66 -12.04
N LEU A 693 -22.49 13.75 -12.98
CA LEU A 693 -23.74 13.67 -13.74
C LEU A 693 -24.59 12.50 -13.25
N TYR A 694 -25.90 12.71 -13.22
CA TYR A 694 -26.88 11.70 -12.83
C TYR A 694 -27.73 11.35 -14.05
N VAL A 695 -27.92 10.05 -14.28
CA VAL A 695 -28.72 9.50 -15.38
C VAL A 695 -29.86 8.68 -14.78
N TRP A 696 -31.11 9.07 -15.01
CA TRP A 696 -32.30 8.29 -14.65
C TRP A 696 -32.89 7.62 -15.88
N ASP A 697 -33.43 6.41 -15.72
CA ASP A 697 -34.38 5.86 -16.69
C ASP A 697 -35.71 6.58 -16.57
N ALA A 698 -36.20 7.16 -17.68
CA ALA A 698 -37.42 7.93 -17.74
C ALA A 698 -38.65 7.10 -17.32
N ASN A 699 -38.66 5.79 -17.63
CA ASN A 699 -39.81 4.90 -17.47
C ASN A 699 -39.97 4.37 -16.04
N SER A 700 -38.89 4.08 -15.32
CA SER A 700 -38.92 3.70 -13.90
C SER A 700 -38.64 4.83 -12.91
N GLY A 701 -38.04 5.94 -13.35
CA GLY A 701 -37.58 7.04 -12.49
C GLY A 701 -36.39 6.70 -11.60
N ARG A 702 -35.74 5.54 -11.81
CA ARG A 702 -34.57 5.10 -11.03
C ARG A 702 -33.29 5.66 -11.62
N VAL A 703 -32.34 6.03 -10.75
CA VAL A 703 -30.95 6.32 -11.17
C VAL A 703 -30.37 5.06 -11.81
N ARG A 704 -30.01 5.17 -13.08
CA ARG A 704 -29.36 4.12 -13.88
C ARG A 704 -27.84 4.19 -13.76
N HIS A 705 -27.28 5.40 -13.85
CA HIS A 705 -25.85 5.66 -13.69
C HIS A 705 -25.59 6.97 -12.95
N THR A 706 -24.54 6.99 -12.13
CA THR A 706 -23.90 8.22 -11.62
C THR A 706 -22.52 8.30 -12.26
N LEU A 707 -22.33 9.25 -13.16
CA LEU A 707 -21.09 9.42 -13.91
C LEU A 707 -20.15 10.29 -13.08
N THR A 708 -19.18 9.64 -12.45
CA THR A 708 -18.16 10.26 -11.59
C THR A 708 -16.85 10.46 -12.38
N GLY A 709 -16.16 11.59 -12.16
CA GLY A 709 -14.84 11.82 -12.77
C GLY A 709 -14.53 13.24 -13.25
N HIS A 710 -15.44 14.21 -13.09
CA HIS A 710 -15.11 15.63 -13.09
C HIS A 710 -14.64 16.06 -11.68
N VAL A 711 -13.82 17.11 -11.61
CA VAL A 711 -13.19 17.60 -10.36
C VAL A 711 -13.93 18.81 -9.76
N ASP A 712 -14.70 19.53 -10.58
CA ASP A 712 -15.52 20.69 -10.20
C ASP A 712 -16.91 20.57 -10.87
N LYS A 713 -17.84 21.48 -10.54
CA LYS A 713 -19.23 21.52 -11.00
C LYS A 713 -19.36 21.32 -12.52
N VAL A 714 -20.32 20.49 -12.92
CA VAL A 714 -20.62 20.23 -14.32
C VAL A 714 -21.54 21.34 -14.84
N CYS A 715 -21.08 22.14 -15.79
CA CYS A 715 -21.75 23.36 -16.24
C CYS A 715 -22.72 23.15 -17.42
N ALA A 716 -22.46 22.14 -18.26
CA ALA A 716 -23.36 21.76 -19.36
C ALA A 716 -23.25 20.28 -19.72
N VAL A 717 -24.31 19.73 -20.29
CA VAL A 717 -24.38 18.36 -20.83
C VAL A 717 -25.21 18.32 -22.12
N ASP A 718 -24.80 17.51 -23.09
CA ASP A 718 -25.60 17.21 -24.29
C ASP A 718 -25.43 15.74 -24.73
N VAL A 719 -26.35 15.24 -25.55
CA VAL A 719 -26.40 13.85 -26.06
C VAL A 719 -26.29 13.85 -27.59
N SER A 720 -25.56 12.88 -28.14
CA SER A 720 -25.46 12.67 -29.59
C SER A 720 -26.82 12.26 -30.16
N ARG A 721 -27.34 13.03 -31.12
CA ARG A 721 -28.63 12.73 -31.78
C ARG A 721 -28.55 11.46 -32.61
N GLY A 722 -27.46 11.25 -33.35
CA GLY A 722 -27.23 10.00 -34.08
C GLY A 722 -26.99 8.76 -33.21
N SER A 723 -26.76 8.91 -31.90
CA SER A 723 -26.58 7.76 -31.00
C SER A 723 -26.86 8.07 -29.53
N SER A 724 -27.97 7.54 -29.00
CA SER A 724 -28.37 7.60 -27.57
C SER A 724 -27.38 6.96 -26.58
N ARG A 725 -26.23 6.47 -27.07
CA ARG A 725 -25.11 5.93 -26.31
C ARG A 725 -24.11 6.99 -25.84
N HIS A 726 -23.94 8.08 -26.60
CA HIS A 726 -22.83 9.02 -26.43
C HIS A 726 -23.29 10.36 -25.85
N VAL A 727 -22.65 10.75 -24.75
CA VAL A 727 -22.99 11.94 -23.94
C VAL A 727 -21.73 12.73 -23.71
N VAL A 728 -21.81 14.06 -23.79
CA VAL A 728 -20.66 14.94 -23.53
C VAL A 728 -21.02 15.95 -22.44
N SER A 729 -20.13 16.09 -21.47
CA SER A 729 -20.26 17.03 -20.37
C SER A 729 -19.07 17.98 -20.30
N SER A 730 -19.29 19.19 -19.78
CA SER A 730 -18.23 20.15 -19.49
C SER A 730 -18.28 20.55 -18.02
N SER A 731 -17.11 20.76 -17.43
CA SER A 731 -16.98 21.22 -16.06
C SER A 731 -16.13 22.47 -15.97
N TYR A 732 -16.29 23.17 -14.86
CA TYR A 732 -15.43 24.26 -14.43
C TYR A 732 -13.98 23.79 -14.14
N ASP A 733 -13.73 22.48 -14.09
CA ASP A 733 -12.41 21.83 -14.07
C ASP A 733 -11.59 21.96 -15.38
N ARG A 734 -12.14 22.65 -16.39
CA ARG A 734 -11.55 22.89 -17.72
C ARG A 734 -11.39 21.63 -18.58
N THR A 735 -12.22 20.63 -18.32
CA THR A 735 -12.32 19.43 -19.15
C THR A 735 -13.70 19.28 -19.77
N ILE A 736 -13.70 18.67 -20.96
CA ILE A 736 -14.88 18.14 -21.63
C ILE A 736 -14.73 16.62 -21.66
N LYS A 737 -15.73 15.89 -21.19
CA LYS A 737 -15.70 14.43 -21.08
C LYS A 737 -16.77 13.79 -21.95
N LEU A 738 -16.35 12.83 -22.76
CA LEU A 738 -17.22 11.94 -23.52
C LEU A 738 -17.49 10.68 -22.70
N TRP A 739 -18.76 10.29 -22.57
CA TRP A 739 -19.22 9.12 -21.84
C TRP A 739 -19.93 8.12 -22.76
N ASP A 740 -19.99 6.86 -22.32
CA ASP A 740 -20.66 5.75 -23.00
C ASP A 740 -21.72 5.17 -22.07
N LEU A 741 -23.00 5.53 -22.26
CA LEU A 741 -24.12 5.15 -21.38
C LEU A 741 -24.39 3.64 -21.32
N ASN A 742 -23.87 2.87 -22.27
CA ASN A 742 -23.98 1.41 -22.23
C ASN A 742 -22.88 0.76 -21.38
N LYS A 743 -21.81 1.50 -21.05
CA LYS A 743 -20.68 1.01 -20.24
C LYS A 743 -20.46 1.75 -18.92
N GLY A 744 -21.08 2.92 -18.75
CA GLY A 744 -21.02 3.72 -17.54
C GLY A 744 -19.67 4.42 -17.28
N TYR A 745 -18.79 4.55 -18.28
CA TYR A 745 -17.47 5.16 -18.11
C TYR A 745 -17.15 6.28 -19.12
N CYS A 746 -16.19 7.14 -18.75
CA CYS A 746 -15.62 8.17 -19.60
C CYS A 746 -14.71 7.54 -20.67
N VAL A 747 -15.02 7.77 -21.95
CA VAL A 747 -14.27 7.26 -23.12
C VAL A 747 -13.13 8.18 -23.50
N ASN A 748 -13.36 9.50 -23.43
CA ASN A 748 -12.40 10.51 -23.86
C ASN A 748 -12.47 11.73 -22.92
N THR A 749 -11.34 12.38 -22.64
CA THR A 749 -11.26 13.63 -21.87
C THR A 749 -10.43 14.64 -22.67
N ILE A 750 -11.07 15.73 -23.06
CA ILE A 750 -10.46 16.88 -23.75
C ILE A 750 -10.15 17.94 -22.68
N ILE A 751 -8.95 18.52 -22.71
CA ILE A 751 -8.47 19.50 -21.74
C ILE A 751 -8.09 20.79 -22.47
N PHE A 752 -8.46 21.95 -21.92
CA PHE A 752 -8.23 23.27 -22.52
C PHE A 752 -7.93 24.31 -21.40
N PRO A 753 -7.37 25.50 -21.72
CA PRO A 753 -6.94 26.46 -20.70
C PRO A 753 -8.09 27.32 -20.12
N SER A 754 -9.20 27.40 -20.84
CA SER A 754 -10.38 28.22 -20.51
C SER A 754 -11.44 27.43 -19.73
N ASN A 755 -12.48 28.09 -19.24
CA ASN A 755 -13.63 27.43 -18.64
C ASN A 755 -14.78 27.33 -19.67
N CYS A 756 -15.52 26.23 -19.68
CA CYS A 756 -16.62 25.98 -20.62
C CYS A 756 -17.98 26.12 -19.90
N ASN A 757 -18.87 26.95 -20.43
CA ASN A 757 -20.19 27.22 -19.85
C ASN A 757 -21.32 26.46 -20.56
N ALA A 758 -21.15 26.16 -21.85
CA ALA A 758 -22.17 25.59 -22.71
C ALA A 758 -21.57 24.62 -23.72
N LEU A 759 -22.34 23.59 -24.10
CA LEU A 759 -21.97 22.57 -25.08
C LEU A 759 -23.14 22.36 -26.04
N SER A 760 -22.83 21.85 -27.24
CA SER A 760 -23.78 21.00 -27.97
C SER A 760 -23.07 20.01 -28.89
N PHE A 761 -23.68 18.84 -29.12
CA PHE A 761 -23.29 17.90 -30.17
C PHE A 761 -23.81 18.35 -31.54
N SER A 762 -23.03 18.12 -32.60
CA SER A 762 -23.56 18.11 -33.97
C SER A 762 -24.58 16.99 -34.18
N VAL A 763 -25.43 17.13 -35.20
CA VAL A 763 -26.40 16.11 -35.63
C VAL A 763 -25.67 14.81 -36.04
N ASP A 764 -24.47 14.91 -36.61
CA ASP A 764 -23.61 13.77 -36.96
C ASP A 764 -23.07 12.99 -35.74
N GLY A 765 -22.97 13.63 -34.57
CA GLY A 765 -22.36 13.03 -33.38
C GLY A 765 -20.84 12.88 -33.42
N GLU A 766 -20.17 13.25 -34.51
CA GLU A 766 -18.71 13.24 -34.69
C GLU A 766 -18.05 14.53 -34.18
N THR A 767 -18.79 15.64 -34.16
CA THR A 767 -18.28 16.95 -33.70
C THR A 767 -19.03 17.52 -32.50
N VAL A 768 -18.28 18.23 -31.64
CA VAL A 768 -18.78 18.91 -30.44
C VAL A 768 -18.43 20.39 -30.49
N PHE A 769 -19.42 21.22 -30.20
CA PHE A 769 -19.31 22.68 -30.05
C PHE A 769 -19.22 23.03 -28.57
N SER A 770 -18.26 23.89 -28.20
CA SER A 770 -18.05 24.32 -26.82
C SER A 770 -17.93 25.83 -26.71
N GLY A 771 -18.66 26.40 -25.75
CA GLY A 771 -18.80 27.83 -25.52
C GLY A 771 -18.07 28.24 -24.26
N HIS A 772 -17.07 29.09 -24.42
CA HIS A 772 -16.10 29.38 -23.37
C HIS A 772 -16.25 30.77 -22.73
N VAL A 773 -15.68 30.90 -21.53
CA VAL A 773 -15.64 32.15 -20.75
C VAL A 773 -14.80 33.25 -21.44
N ASP A 774 -13.91 32.88 -22.35
CA ASP A 774 -13.09 33.76 -23.18
C ASP A 774 -13.80 34.30 -24.45
N GLY A 775 -15.09 34.02 -24.63
CA GLY A 775 -15.86 34.46 -25.80
C GLY A 775 -15.67 33.61 -27.06
N HIS A 776 -14.84 32.56 -27.02
CA HIS A 776 -14.55 31.72 -28.18
C HIS A 776 -15.47 30.50 -28.24
N LEU A 777 -15.94 30.20 -29.47
CA LEU A 777 -16.59 28.96 -29.85
C LEU A 777 -15.51 28.01 -30.38
N ARG A 778 -15.36 26.83 -29.77
CA ARG A 778 -14.38 25.80 -30.19
C ARG A 778 -15.06 24.52 -30.65
N LEU A 779 -14.55 23.96 -31.74
CA LEU A 779 -15.05 22.77 -32.42
C LEU A 779 -14.10 21.60 -32.19
N TRP A 780 -14.62 20.46 -31.74
CA TRP A 780 -13.81 19.29 -31.37
C TRP A 780 -14.23 18.03 -32.11
N ASP A 781 -13.23 17.29 -32.59
CA ASP A 781 -13.36 15.93 -33.11
C ASP A 781 -13.53 14.95 -31.94
N VAL A 782 -14.72 14.33 -31.84
CA VAL A 782 -15.09 13.43 -30.74
C VAL A 782 -14.20 12.18 -30.68
N GLN A 783 -13.85 11.63 -31.86
CA GLN A 783 -13.06 10.40 -31.97
C GLN A 783 -11.57 10.65 -31.66
N LYS A 784 -11.02 11.77 -32.14
CA LYS A 784 -9.58 12.10 -32.05
C LYS A 784 -9.23 12.97 -30.84
N GLY A 785 -10.22 13.58 -30.18
CA GLY A 785 -10.01 14.50 -29.06
C GLY A 785 -9.26 15.78 -29.45
N LYS A 786 -9.37 16.21 -30.70
CA LYS A 786 -8.61 17.33 -31.27
C LYS A 786 -9.49 18.54 -31.56
N LEU A 787 -8.93 19.73 -31.36
CA LEU A 787 -9.49 20.98 -31.87
C LEU A 787 -9.48 20.95 -33.40
N LEU A 788 -10.63 21.23 -34.02
CA LEU A 788 -10.81 21.37 -35.46
C LEU A 788 -10.76 22.84 -35.89
N SER A 789 -11.46 23.70 -35.14
CA SER A 789 -11.54 25.14 -35.40
C SER A 789 -11.85 25.91 -34.12
N GLU A 790 -11.48 27.19 -34.10
CA GLU A 790 -11.68 28.12 -33.00
C GLU A 790 -12.10 29.48 -33.57
N ILE A 791 -13.25 29.98 -33.12
CA ILE A 791 -13.87 31.21 -33.63
C ILE A 791 -14.16 32.15 -32.46
N ALA A 792 -13.68 33.39 -32.55
CA ALA A 792 -14.05 34.46 -31.64
C ALA A 792 -15.51 34.89 -31.91
N ALA A 793 -16.46 34.25 -31.24
CA ALA A 793 -17.89 34.45 -31.46
C ALA A 793 -18.45 35.66 -30.70
N HIS A 794 -17.92 35.94 -29.50
CA HIS A 794 -18.36 37.02 -28.61
C HIS A 794 -17.17 37.77 -28.01
N SER A 795 -17.42 39.00 -27.57
CA SER A 795 -16.44 39.86 -26.87
C SER A 795 -16.32 39.56 -25.37
N LEU A 796 -17.30 38.84 -24.83
CA LEU A 796 -17.39 38.38 -23.44
C LEU A 796 -17.81 36.91 -23.41
N ALA A 797 -17.78 36.30 -22.23
CA ALA A 797 -18.15 34.91 -21.99
C ALA A 797 -19.45 34.47 -22.71
N ILE A 798 -19.37 33.34 -23.40
CA ILE A 798 -20.54 32.65 -23.98
C ILE A 798 -21.37 32.04 -22.83
N THR A 799 -22.69 32.22 -22.88
CA THR A 799 -23.63 31.70 -21.86
C THR A 799 -24.42 30.49 -22.36
N SER A 800 -24.69 30.42 -23.66
CA SER A 800 -25.39 29.29 -24.27
C SER A 800 -24.98 29.01 -25.71
N ILE A 801 -25.09 27.74 -26.07
CA ILE A 801 -25.06 27.21 -27.43
C ILE A 801 -26.38 26.46 -27.64
N CYS A 802 -26.98 26.61 -28.81
CA CYS A 802 -28.12 25.81 -29.26
C CYS A 802 -27.94 25.49 -30.74
N LEU A 803 -27.99 24.21 -31.11
CA LEU A 803 -27.90 23.78 -32.52
C LEU A 803 -29.29 23.71 -33.15
N SER A 804 -29.39 24.14 -34.41
CA SER A 804 -30.58 23.95 -35.24
C SER A 804 -30.96 22.47 -35.40
N ARG A 805 -32.26 22.19 -35.58
CA ARG A 805 -32.77 20.87 -35.99
C ARG A 805 -32.13 20.39 -37.31
N ASN A 806 -31.73 21.31 -38.19
CA ASN A 806 -31.09 21.01 -39.48
C ASN A 806 -29.56 20.84 -39.41
N GLY A 807 -28.93 21.07 -38.25
CA GLY A 807 -27.48 20.94 -38.03
C GLY A 807 -26.59 21.98 -38.73
N ASN A 808 -27.12 22.83 -39.61
CA ASN A 808 -26.33 23.79 -40.38
C ASN A 808 -26.03 25.08 -39.60
N ARG A 809 -26.89 25.44 -38.64
CA ARG A 809 -26.77 26.68 -37.87
C ARG A 809 -26.65 26.44 -36.37
N ILE A 810 -25.77 27.22 -35.74
CA ILE A 810 -25.64 27.32 -34.28
C ILE A 810 -26.05 28.70 -33.84
N LEU A 811 -26.90 28.77 -32.82
CA LEU A 811 -27.12 29.97 -32.02
C LEU A 811 -26.09 30.00 -30.88
N THR A 812 -25.22 31.02 -30.89
CA THR A 812 -24.38 31.40 -29.75
C THR A 812 -24.99 32.59 -29.03
N SER A 813 -24.77 32.71 -27.72
CA SER A 813 -25.23 33.86 -26.93
C SER A 813 -24.17 34.25 -25.93
N GLY A 814 -23.88 35.55 -25.83
CA GLY A 814 -22.79 36.07 -25.00
C GLY A 814 -23.25 37.13 -24.01
N ARG A 815 -22.42 37.33 -22.98
CA ARG A 815 -22.66 38.36 -21.95
C ARG A 815 -22.52 39.80 -22.47
N ASP A 816 -22.18 39.98 -23.75
CA ASP A 816 -22.29 41.24 -24.48
C ASP A 816 -23.73 41.56 -24.96
N ASN A 817 -24.70 40.70 -24.63
CA ASN A 817 -26.14 40.82 -24.96
C ASN A 817 -26.44 40.66 -26.46
N LEU A 818 -25.49 40.06 -27.19
CA LEU A 818 -25.65 39.64 -28.57
C LEU A 818 -26.05 38.16 -28.62
N HIS A 819 -26.86 37.80 -29.62
CA HIS A 819 -27.10 36.42 -30.01
C HIS A 819 -26.62 36.23 -31.46
N ASN A 820 -25.54 35.47 -31.64
CA ASN A 820 -24.85 35.36 -32.93
C ASN A 820 -25.17 34.00 -33.58
N LEU A 821 -25.69 34.04 -34.79
CA LEU A 821 -25.99 32.86 -35.61
C LEU A 821 -24.77 32.53 -36.48
N PHE A 822 -24.34 31.27 -36.42
CA PHE A 822 -23.11 30.77 -37.00
C PHE A 822 -23.41 29.59 -37.94
N ASP A 823 -22.90 29.63 -39.18
CA ASP A 823 -23.04 28.54 -40.16
C ASP A 823 -21.89 27.54 -40.00
N VAL A 824 -22.24 26.30 -39.64
CA VAL A 824 -21.31 25.19 -39.38
C VAL A 824 -20.54 24.79 -40.64
N ARG A 825 -21.09 25.01 -41.84
CA ARG A 825 -20.46 24.67 -43.12
C ARG A 825 -19.44 25.72 -43.58
N ARG A 826 -19.63 26.98 -43.18
CA ARG A 826 -18.77 28.11 -43.56
C ARG A 826 -17.78 28.52 -42.48
N PHE A 827 -18.07 28.18 -41.23
CA PHE A 827 -17.39 28.68 -40.03
C PHE A 827 -17.45 30.21 -39.86
N GLU A 828 -18.55 30.82 -40.29
CA GLU A 828 -18.78 32.28 -40.27
C GLU A 828 -20.05 32.65 -39.48
N VAL A 829 -20.07 33.87 -38.92
CA VAL A 829 -21.26 34.45 -38.27
C VAL A 829 -22.18 35.05 -39.33
N CYS A 830 -23.26 34.35 -39.68
CA CYS A 830 -24.23 34.78 -40.68
C CYS A 830 -25.18 35.89 -40.20
N GLY A 831 -25.36 36.07 -38.89
CA GLY A 831 -26.26 37.09 -38.36
C GLY A 831 -25.96 37.42 -36.89
N ARG A 832 -26.23 38.67 -36.49
CA ARG A 832 -26.11 39.15 -35.10
C ARG A 832 -27.43 39.76 -34.68
N LEU A 833 -28.10 39.13 -33.72
CA LEU A 833 -29.37 39.59 -33.17
C LEU A 833 -29.09 40.37 -31.87
N SER A 834 -29.75 41.50 -31.71
CA SER A 834 -29.69 42.34 -30.50
C SER A 834 -31.00 43.10 -30.33
N ALA A 835 -31.23 43.71 -29.17
CA ALA A 835 -32.40 44.57 -28.93
C ALA A 835 -32.13 45.57 -27.81
N SER A 836 -32.65 46.79 -27.94
CA SER A 836 -32.59 47.83 -26.89
C SER A 836 -33.45 47.45 -25.69
N GLY A 837 -32.85 46.76 -24.71
CA GLY A 837 -33.51 46.24 -23.52
C GLY A 837 -33.27 44.74 -23.26
N ASN A 838 -32.71 44.02 -24.22
CA ASN A 838 -32.24 42.66 -23.96
C ASN A 838 -30.97 42.71 -23.09
N ARG A 839 -31.01 42.07 -21.92
CA ARG A 839 -29.87 41.96 -21.01
C ARG A 839 -29.70 40.52 -20.56
N VAL A 840 -28.56 39.92 -20.85
CA VAL A 840 -28.24 38.53 -20.48
C VAL A 840 -28.16 38.40 -18.96
N SER A 841 -29.16 37.70 -18.41
CA SER A 841 -29.45 37.55 -16.97
C SER A 841 -28.31 36.94 -16.15
N SER A 842 -27.61 35.95 -16.72
CA SER A 842 -26.67 35.10 -16.00
C SER A 842 -25.62 34.52 -16.95
N ASN A 843 -24.46 34.11 -16.41
CA ASN A 843 -23.44 33.38 -17.17
C ASN A 843 -23.95 32.03 -17.75
N TRP A 844 -25.12 31.55 -17.30
CA TRP A 844 -25.73 30.29 -17.71
C TRP A 844 -27.10 30.46 -18.38
N SER A 845 -27.50 31.68 -18.78
CA SER A 845 -28.81 31.86 -19.43
C SER A 845 -28.85 31.17 -20.80
N ARG A 846 -29.85 30.32 -21.02
CA ARG A 846 -30.04 29.50 -22.22
C ARG A 846 -31.06 30.12 -23.17
N SER A 847 -30.59 30.49 -24.37
CA SER A 847 -31.43 30.88 -25.51
C SER A 847 -31.70 29.68 -26.41
N CYS A 848 -32.84 29.67 -27.11
CA CYS A 848 -33.20 28.61 -28.05
C CYS A 848 -33.54 29.14 -29.45
N ILE A 849 -33.41 28.27 -30.45
CA ILE A 849 -33.90 28.46 -31.81
C ILE A 849 -35.21 27.67 -32.00
N SER A 850 -36.10 28.14 -32.87
CA SER A 850 -37.32 27.40 -33.22
C SER A 850 -37.00 26.20 -34.13
N PRO A 851 -37.81 25.11 -34.13
CA PRO A 851 -37.53 23.91 -34.93
C PRO A 851 -37.45 24.12 -36.45
N ASP A 852 -38.09 25.18 -36.94
CA ASP A 852 -38.15 25.60 -38.34
C ASP A 852 -37.09 26.63 -38.74
N ASP A 853 -36.14 26.95 -37.84
CA ASP A 853 -35.00 27.86 -38.10
C ASP A 853 -35.38 29.32 -38.43
N ASN A 854 -36.64 29.70 -38.17
CA ASN A 854 -37.20 31.04 -38.44
C ASN A 854 -37.09 32.02 -37.27
N TYR A 855 -37.09 31.54 -36.03
CA TYR A 855 -37.14 32.38 -34.83
C TYR A 855 -36.08 32.03 -33.78
N VAL A 856 -35.68 33.02 -32.98
CA VAL A 856 -34.86 32.85 -31.76
C VAL A 856 -35.65 33.36 -30.57
N ALA A 857 -35.62 32.64 -29.44
CA ALA A 857 -36.09 33.14 -28.15
C ALA A 857 -34.97 33.20 -27.10
N ALA A 858 -34.91 34.31 -26.36
CA ALA A 858 -34.00 34.48 -25.23
C ALA A 858 -34.62 35.26 -24.07
N GLY A 859 -34.16 34.94 -22.86
CA GLY A 859 -34.59 35.58 -21.62
C GLY A 859 -33.74 36.80 -21.24
N SER A 860 -34.40 37.91 -20.94
CA SER A 860 -33.76 39.11 -20.39
C SER A 860 -33.77 39.13 -18.86
N ALA A 861 -32.83 39.89 -18.27
CA ALA A 861 -32.77 40.22 -16.86
C ALA A 861 -34.07 40.87 -16.35
N ASP A 862 -34.77 41.60 -17.22
CA ASP A 862 -35.96 42.41 -16.92
C ASP A 862 -37.27 41.59 -16.88
N GLY A 863 -37.19 40.26 -16.72
CA GLY A 863 -38.35 39.34 -16.75
C GLY A 863 -39.01 39.17 -18.13
N CYS A 864 -38.47 39.84 -19.15
CA CYS A 864 -38.97 39.80 -20.52
C CYS A 864 -38.36 38.61 -21.29
N VAL A 865 -39.17 37.94 -22.12
CA VAL A 865 -38.67 37.01 -23.15
C VAL A 865 -38.77 37.71 -24.50
N HIS A 866 -37.66 37.83 -25.21
CA HIS A 866 -37.61 38.42 -26.54
C HIS A 866 -37.66 37.29 -27.59
N VAL A 867 -38.47 37.48 -28.63
CA VAL A 867 -38.51 36.59 -29.80
C VAL A 867 -38.12 37.39 -31.05
N TRP A 868 -37.04 36.99 -31.71
CA TRP A 868 -36.56 37.59 -32.96
C TRP A 868 -36.95 36.75 -34.18
N SER A 869 -37.17 37.41 -35.32
CA SER A 869 -37.13 36.78 -36.64
C SER A 869 -35.68 36.68 -37.12
N ILE A 870 -35.30 35.52 -37.68
CA ILE A 870 -33.97 35.27 -38.25
C ILE A 870 -33.84 35.91 -39.65
N SER A 871 -34.93 36.02 -40.40
CA SER A 871 -34.92 36.64 -41.74
C SER A 871 -34.88 38.17 -41.69
N GLU A 872 -35.52 38.78 -40.70
CA GLU A 872 -35.61 40.24 -40.53
C GLU A 872 -34.60 40.81 -39.51
N ALA A 873 -33.94 39.94 -38.74
CA ALA A 873 -33.07 40.25 -37.60
C ALA A 873 -33.71 41.10 -36.45
N ASN A 874 -35.01 41.38 -36.54
CA ASN A 874 -35.77 42.23 -35.62
C ASN A 874 -36.54 41.43 -34.57
N VAL A 875 -36.90 42.09 -33.45
CA VAL A 875 -37.80 41.54 -32.42
C VAL A 875 -39.24 41.56 -32.93
N VAL A 876 -39.87 40.39 -32.98
CA VAL A 876 -41.26 40.18 -33.43
C VAL A 876 -42.23 40.14 -32.25
N SER A 877 -41.79 39.63 -31.09
CA SER A 877 -42.61 39.55 -29.87
C SER A 877 -41.79 39.80 -28.61
N MET A 878 -42.41 40.42 -27.59
CA MET A 878 -41.85 40.56 -26.25
C MET A 878 -42.88 40.11 -25.22
N LEU A 879 -42.57 39.03 -24.51
CA LEU A 879 -43.47 38.36 -23.57
C LEU A 879 -43.10 38.76 -22.14
N LYS A 880 -44.07 39.17 -21.32
CA LYS A 880 -43.84 39.79 -19.99
C LYS A 880 -44.76 39.24 -18.89
N GLU A 881 -44.49 38.02 -18.43
CA GLU A 881 -45.20 37.36 -17.31
C GLU A 881 -44.27 36.94 -16.16
N HIS A 882 -42.95 36.93 -16.38
CA HIS A 882 -42.00 36.57 -15.33
C HIS A 882 -41.70 37.77 -14.44
N THR A 883 -41.86 37.57 -13.13
CA THR A 883 -41.58 38.57 -12.09
C THR A 883 -40.10 38.71 -11.75
N ALA A 884 -39.26 37.81 -12.27
CA ALA A 884 -37.82 37.80 -12.07
C ALA A 884 -37.08 37.48 -13.37
N SER A 885 -35.77 37.70 -13.37
CA SER A 885 -34.90 37.47 -14.53
C SER A 885 -35.04 36.06 -15.10
N VAL A 886 -35.27 35.97 -16.40
CA VAL A 886 -35.44 34.70 -17.11
C VAL A 886 -34.08 33.99 -17.22
N LEU A 887 -34.06 32.67 -17.06
CA LEU A 887 -32.83 31.85 -17.10
C LEU A 887 -32.78 30.92 -18.31
N CYS A 888 -33.82 30.12 -18.55
CA CYS A 888 -33.85 29.17 -19.67
C CYS A 888 -35.05 29.44 -20.59
N CYS A 889 -34.83 29.31 -21.89
CA CYS A 889 -35.86 29.22 -22.92
C CYS A 889 -35.66 27.90 -23.70
N ALA A 890 -36.76 27.17 -23.92
CA ALA A 890 -36.77 25.92 -24.68
C ALA A 890 -38.00 25.87 -25.58
N TRP A 891 -37.81 25.63 -26.88
CA TRP A 891 -38.93 25.50 -27.83
C TRP A 891 -39.37 24.03 -27.93
N SER A 892 -40.67 23.80 -28.05
CA SER A 892 -41.22 22.47 -28.35
C SER A 892 -40.76 21.98 -29.71
N GLY A 893 -40.41 20.70 -29.82
CA GLY A 893 -39.98 20.08 -31.09
C GLY A 893 -41.03 20.13 -32.22
N LEU A 894 -42.30 20.42 -31.90
CA LEU A 894 -43.38 20.61 -32.88
C LEU A 894 -43.70 22.10 -33.16
N GLY A 895 -42.85 23.04 -32.73
CA GLY A 895 -42.97 24.49 -33.02
C GLY A 895 -44.10 25.24 -32.29
N LYS A 896 -45.10 24.54 -31.74
CA LYS A 896 -46.36 25.11 -31.22
C LYS A 896 -46.29 25.76 -29.83
N THR A 897 -45.29 25.45 -29.01
CA THR A 897 -45.19 25.93 -27.63
C THR A 897 -43.76 26.28 -27.24
N LEU A 898 -43.63 27.30 -26.38
CA LEU A 898 -42.35 27.78 -25.84
C LEU A 898 -42.39 27.66 -24.31
N ALA A 899 -41.37 27.06 -23.70
CA ALA A 899 -41.22 26.96 -22.25
C ALA A 899 -40.11 27.88 -21.76
N THR A 900 -40.30 28.51 -20.60
CA THR A 900 -39.35 29.49 -20.04
C THR A 900 -39.29 29.45 -18.52
N SER A 901 -38.10 29.48 -17.91
CA SER A 901 -37.92 29.58 -16.44
C SER A 901 -37.47 30.97 -15.99
N ASP A 902 -37.90 31.38 -14.81
CA ASP A 902 -37.28 32.46 -14.05
C ASP A 902 -36.30 31.98 -12.96
N ARG A 903 -35.60 32.95 -12.37
CA ARG A 903 -34.69 32.77 -11.24
C ARG A 903 -35.38 32.38 -9.92
N ASN A 904 -36.71 32.44 -9.84
CA ASN A 904 -37.48 32.07 -8.64
C ASN A 904 -38.00 30.62 -8.69
N GLY A 905 -37.83 29.92 -9.82
CA GLY A 905 -38.31 28.54 -10.00
C GLY A 905 -39.67 28.44 -10.68
N ILE A 906 -40.16 29.52 -11.28
CA ILE A 906 -41.44 29.59 -11.99
C ILE A 906 -41.21 29.28 -13.47
N ILE A 907 -42.07 28.43 -14.03
CA ILE A 907 -42.06 28.06 -15.45
C ILE A 907 -43.33 28.59 -16.11
N CYS A 908 -43.18 29.38 -17.16
CA CYS A 908 -44.28 29.83 -18.02
C CYS A 908 -44.23 29.06 -19.33
N LEU A 909 -45.35 28.40 -19.66
CA LEU A 909 -45.62 27.73 -20.93
C LEU A 909 -46.46 28.66 -21.81
N TRP A 910 -45.89 29.06 -22.94
CA TRP A 910 -46.50 29.98 -23.90
C TRP A 910 -47.09 29.22 -25.09
N SER A 911 -48.22 29.71 -25.59
CA SER A 911 -48.84 29.30 -26.85
C SER A 911 -49.25 30.53 -27.67
N HIS A 912 -49.91 30.29 -28.81
CA HIS A 912 -50.84 31.26 -29.36
C HIS A 912 -51.99 31.48 -28.36
#